data_AF-A0A972ZEI1-F1
#
_entry.id   AF-A0A972ZEI1-F1
#
_cell.length_a   1.000
_cell.length_b   1.000
_cell.length_c   1.000
_cell.angle_alpha   90.00
_cell.angle_beta   90.00
_cell.angle_gamma   90.00
#
_symmetry.space_group_name_H-M   'P 1'
#
loop_
_entity.id
_entity.type
_entity.pdbx_description
1 polymer ?
#
loop_
_entity_poly.entity_id
_entity_poly.type
_entity_poly.pdbx_seq_one_letter_code
_entity_poly.pdbx_strand_id
1 'polypeptide(L)'
;MRSIFIGILCAVLLCVVTYFNDMVMKGTFLVGNYLPVAVFGSLILFLLMVNPLLRRLSHRLALSARELAVIIALVLFACYLPGRGLLHFFSTAIMLPQHHLRTQPSWQTEPAALEYKDVLDWPRVDTRLAGVEGDPTLAALRASMAMVVVASQSDGEPVEDARRALLGRINGAIESSVFGLESGVADGLTLTRHVRELLARDRIALSDSDRQTINRGVVDAILSDAVVPHRLGPVARAPARMLVDVSLDTTRVLDGFVTGLAQGEEKISYADVPWRAWIRPLLFWMPLILTVCAMVVGLGLVLHRQWATHEHLPYPTMEFARLLLPDDDSGWSPVMRSRLFWMGTLVVLAIHMNNYACVWWPDNLIPIKTRLELVPLLKLFPVLERGGAWDMFRPTIFFTAVGFAYFLATDVSLSLGLAPYLYCLIVGVLAGYGVSVGGGMLQPTLQSSLYAGSYFGMFVVLLYTGRHYYLSALRRGIGLRARDAIESSAIWGVRLFLLMVVLFVFQLKLVGVDWQLSILYTFGMLVIFTVISRLLAEAGVFFVHAYFYPCAMIWALMGARAAGPNQLLVLAMISGLLLIDPREAMMPFAMSGIYLVDRVKLRIGKTTAWGLVTLVIGFMVAVPVIIHLQYERGAILSSDGWSADAIPRFPYDVNVQMTRRLEAQGSLDQALASSGWGRFTDMDVDEPFLIGFACMFGMVLLFSVLRYRFAKWPIHPLIFLLLGTWQSKQLAFSFLLGYFIKSAVTRHGGAGLYRKLKPLMIGLIAGEMLAAVLPVIIGALYYLIQGNPPESFRVMPT
;
A
#
# COMPACT_ATOMS: atom_id res chain seq x y z
N MET A 1 14.14 30.42 -0.21
CA MET A 1 14.60 29.93 -1.53
C MET A 1 15.76 28.95 -1.39
N ARG A 2 16.89 29.31 -0.75
CA ARG A 2 18.01 28.37 -0.53
C ARG A 2 17.59 27.03 0.09
N SER A 3 16.85 27.05 1.20
CA SER A 3 16.36 25.83 1.87
C SER A 3 15.41 24.99 1.00
N ILE A 4 14.64 25.63 0.12
CA ILE A 4 13.73 24.92 -0.80
C ILE A 4 14.54 24.17 -1.85
N PHE A 5 15.53 24.82 -2.45
CA PHE A 5 16.42 24.21 -3.43
C PHE A 5 17.17 23.01 -2.83
N ILE A 6 17.77 23.19 -1.64
CA ILE A 6 18.45 22.10 -0.92
C ILE A 6 17.46 20.97 -0.59
N GLY A 7 16.24 21.30 -0.12
CA GLY A 7 15.22 20.31 0.19
C GLY A 7 14.80 19.47 -1.02
N ILE A 8 14.61 20.10 -2.19
CA ILE A 8 14.32 19.39 -3.44
C ILE A 8 15.50 18.50 -3.84
N LEU A 9 16.74 19.00 -3.77
CA LEU A 9 17.92 18.22 -4.08
C LEU A 9 18.07 16.99 -3.17
N CYS A 10 17.85 17.16 -1.86
CA CYS A 10 17.86 16.04 -0.91
C CYS A 10 16.73 15.04 -1.19
N ALA A 11 15.54 15.50 -1.58
CA ALA A 11 14.43 14.62 -1.95
C ALA A 11 14.73 13.83 -3.23
N VAL A 12 15.35 14.46 -4.23
CA VAL A 12 15.83 13.80 -5.46
C VAL A 12 16.88 12.74 -5.12
N LEU A 13 17.87 13.09 -4.30
CA LEU A 13 18.90 12.15 -3.86
C LEU A 13 18.29 10.96 -3.12
N LEU A 14 17.34 11.21 -2.23
CA LEU A 14 16.60 10.15 -1.53
C LEU A 14 15.92 9.20 -2.53
N CYS A 15 15.22 9.75 -3.53
CA CYS A 15 14.53 8.97 -4.56
C CYS A 15 15.47 8.07 -5.38
N VAL A 16 16.70 8.53 -5.64
CA VAL A 16 17.70 7.76 -6.39
C VAL A 16 18.34 6.68 -5.52
N VAL A 17 18.71 7.00 -4.28
CA VAL A 17 19.53 6.12 -3.44
C VAL A 17 18.70 5.10 -2.68
N THR A 18 17.45 5.38 -2.31
CA THR A 18 16.68 4.50 -1.41
C THR A 18 16.48 3.11 -1.98
N TYR A 19 15.99 2.96 -3.22
CA TYR A 19 15.79 1.62 -3.80
C TYR A 19 17.11 0.85 -3.93
N PHE A 20 18.18 1.53 -4.35
CA PHE A 20 19.52 0.96 -4.45
C PHE A 20 20.04 0.50 -3.08
N ASN A 21 19.90 1.30 -2.02
CA ASN A 21 20.32 0.87 -0.69
C ASN A 21 19.50 -0.33 -0.20
N ASP A 22 18.19 -0.21 -0.29
CA ASP A 22 17.28 -1.14 0.38
C ASP A 22 17.32 -2.51 -0.31
N MET A 23 17.31 -2.52 -1.64
CA MET A 23 17.19 -3.74 -2.44
C MET A 23 18.51 -4.26 -3.00
N VAL A 24 19.41 -3.37 -3.42
CA VAL A 24 20.69 -3.78 -4.00
C VAL A 24 21.75 -3.97 -2.92
N MET A 25 21.99 -2.97 -2.08
CA MET A 25 22.98 -3.08 -1.01
C MET A 25 22.45 -3.89 0.19
N LYS A 26 21.13 -4.11 0.26
CA LYS A 26 20.45 -4.81 1.37
C LYS A 26 20.79 -4.22 2.75
N GLY A 27 21.00 -2.91 2.79
CA GLY A 27 21.28 -2.16 4.01
C GLY A 27 20.05 -2.00 4.90
N THR A 28 20.19 -1.23 5.98
CA THR A 28 19.02 -0.76 6.74
C THR A 28 18.15 0.11 5.84
N PHE A 29 16.84 -0.11 5.84
CA PHE A 29 15.93 0.65 4.99
C PHE A 29 16.00 2.14 5.28
N LEU A 30 16.29 2.93 4.24
CA LEU A 30 16.45 4.37 4.34
C LEU A 30 15.10 5.04 4.64
N VAL A 31 14.04 4.51 4.04
CA VAL A 31 12.64 4.81 4.38
C VAL A 31 11.94 3.47 4.58
N GLY A 32 11.68 3.11 5.84
CA GLY A 32 10.99 1.86 6.19
C GLY A 32 9.77 2.04 7.11
N ASN A 33 9.55 3.27 7.58
CA ASN A 33 8.53 3.63 8.57
C ASN A 33 8.41 5.17 8.68
N TYR A 34 7.52 5.67 9.55
CA TYR A 34 7.29 7.11 9.76
C TYR A 34 8.40 7.84 10.54
N LEU A 35 9.52 7.18 10.81
CA LEU A 35 10.75 7.75 11.31
C LEU A 35 11.91 7.44 10.34
N PRO A 36 11.94 8.02 9.12
CA PRO A 36 12.89 7.61 8.10
C PRO A 36 14.34 7.85 8.56
N VAL A 37 15.14 6.79 8.55
CA VAL A 37 16.56 6.83 8.91
C VAL A 37 17.30 7.84 8.04
N ALA A 38 16.95 7.90 6.75
CA ALA A 38 17.53 8.84 5.80
C ALA A 38 17.29 10.30 6.17
N VAL A 39 16.22 10.62 6.91
CA VAL A 39 15.90 11.99 7.33
C VAL A 39 16.54 12.29 8.68
N PHE A 40 16.27 11.47 9.69
CA PHE A 40 16.70 11.76 11.06
C PHE A 40 18.17 11.39 11.31
N GLY A 41 18.64 10.26 10.79
CA GLY A 41 20.04 9.85 10.88
C GLY A 41 20.96 10.82 10.15
N SER A 42 20.60 11.20 8.91
CA SER A 42 21.38 12.18 8.14
C SER A 42 21.33 13.58 8.75
N LEU A 43 20.22 14.00 9.35
CA LEU A 43 20.13 15.26 10.09
C LEU A 43 21.12 15.29 11.25
N ILE A 44 21.22 14.22 12.04
CA ILE A 44 22.17 14.15 13.16
C ILE A 44 23.61 14.23 12.64
N LEU A 45 23.96 13.45 11.61
CA LEU A 45 25.29 13.51 10.99
C LEU A 45 25.60 14.91 10.45
N PHE A 46 24.65 15.52 9.75
CA PHE A 46 24.77 16.87 9.22
C PHE A 46 25.03 17.90 10.32
N LEU A 47 24.28 17.82 11.42
CA LEU A 47 24.44 18.73 12.57
C LEU A 47 25.75 18.53 13.32
N LEU A 48 26.28 17.31 13.35
CA LEU A 48 27.54 16.99 14.02
C LEU A 48 28.78 17.37 13.19
N MET A 49 28.72 17.15 11.87
CA MET A 49 29.88 17.26 11.00
C MET A 49 29.78 18.48 10.09
N VAL A 50 28.71 18.59 9.30
CA VAL A 50 28.65 19.52 8.18
C VAL A 50 28.28 20.93 8.62
N ASN A 51 27.23 21.12 9.42
CA ASN A 51 26.77 22.45 9.83
C ASN A 51 27.83 23.22 10.65
N PRO A 52 28.55 22.61 11.60
CA PRO A 52 29.63 23.28 12.31
C PRO A 52 30.80 23.68 11.40
N LEU A 53 31.15 22.84 10.41
CA LEU A 53 32.17 23.17 9.41
C LEU A 53 31.73 24.33 8.52
N LEU A 54 30.49 24.33 8.03
CA LEU A 54 29.93 25.44 7.27
C LEU A 54 29.94 26.74 8.08
N ARG A 55 29.62 26.67 9.38
CA ARG A 55 29.67 27.84 10.28
C ARG A 55 31.08 28.37 10.47
N ARG A 56 32.09 27.50 10.54
CA ARG A 56 33.51 27.89 10.59
C ARG A 56 33.98 28.58 9.30
N LEU A 57 33.47 28.14 8.15
CA LEU A 57 33.78 28.76 6.85
C LEU A 57 33.06 30.11 6.70
N SER A 58 31.77 30.17 6.99
CA SER A 58 30.99 31.41 7.00
C SER A 58 29.68 31.22 7.76
N HIS A 59 29.36 32.17 8.65
CA HIS A 59 28.06 32.21 9.32
C HIS A 59 26.87 32.26 8.34
N ARG A 60 27.07 32.78 7.11
CA ARG A 60 26.02 32.81 6.09
C ARG A 60 25.75 31.43 5.47
N LEU A 61 26.72 30.52 5.47
CA LEU A 61 26.58 29.19 4.87
C LEU A 61 25.93 28.18 5.82
N ALA A 62 26.06 28.38 7.13
CA ALA A 62 25.39 27.56 8.13
C ALA A 62 23.86 27.60 7.92
N LEU A 63 23.20 26.45 8.10
CA LEU A 63 21.74 26.35 8.03
C LEU A 63 21.13 26.62 9.40
N SER A 64 20.16 27.53 9.42
CA SER A 64 19.34 27.84 10.59
C SER A 64 18.31 26.75 10.87
N ALA A 65 17.76 26.72 12.09
CA ALA A 65 16.66 25.83 12.46
C ALA A 65 15.46 25.95 11.50
N ARG A 66 15.14 27.16 11.04
CA ARG A 66 14.05 27.42 10.09
C ARG A 66 14.33 26.82 8.71
N GLU A 67 15.58 26.92 8.23
CA GLU A 67 15.96 26.35 6.95
C GLU A 67 15.96 24.82 6.99
N LEU A 68 16.49 24.23 8.06
CA LEU A 68 16.47 22.78 8.28
C LEU A 68 15.04 22.25 8.38
N ALA A 69 14.15 22.94 9.10
CA ALA A 69 12.74 22.56 9.18
C ALA A 69 12.06 22.52 7.79
N VAL A 70 12.37 23.46 6.90
CA VAL A 70 11.87 23.44 5.51
C VAL A 70 12.47 22.27 4.73
N ILE A 71 13.78 22.03 4.83
CA ILE A 71 14.45 20.92 4.15
C ILE A 71 13.82 19.58 4.59
N ILE A 72 13.72 19.35 5.90
CA ILE A 72 13.12 18.14 6.47
C ILE A 72 11.67 17.99 6.00
N ALA A 73 10.88 19.07 6.05
CA ALA A 73 9.50 19.03 5.59
C ALA A 73 9.39 18.61 4.11
N LEU A 74 10.23 19.15 3.23
CA LEU A 74 10.21 18.78 1.80
C LEU A 74 10.67 17.34 1.57
N VAL A 75 11.69 16.87 2.30
CA VAL A 75 12.16 15.48 2.18
C VAL A 75 11.11 14.49 2.69
N LEU A 76 10.38 14.82 3.78
CA LEU A 76 9.29 13.98 4.28
C LEU A 76 8.19 13.76 3.22
N PHE A 77 7.85 14.78 2.44
CA PHE A 77 6.90 14.62 1.32
C PHE A 77 7.39 13.61 0.26
N ALA A 78 8.70 13.46 0.08
CA ALA A 78 9.28 12.50 -0.86
C ALA A 78 9.45 11.09 -0.27
N CYS A 79 9.41 10.92 1.06
CA CYS A 79 9.61 9.62 1.71
C CYS A 79 8.60 8.55 1.28
N TYR A 80 7.36 8.92 0.96
CA TYR A 80 6.34 7.98 0.46
C TYR A 80 6.77 7.28 -0.85
N LEU A 81 7.64 7.90 -1.65
CA LEU A 81 7.90 7.47 -3.03
C LEU A 81 8.79 6.24 -3.14
N PRO A 82 10.08 6.27 -2.74
CA PRO A 82 11.02 5.23 -3.15
C PRO A 82 10.94 3.95 -2.30
N GLY A 83 10.26 4.01 -1.16
CA GLY A 83 10.15 2.89 -0.22
C GLY A 83 8.92 2.01 -0.46
N ARG A 84 8.52 1.27 0.58
CA ARG A 84 7.33 0.42 0.58
C ARG A 84 6.01 1.18 0.66
N GLY A 85 6.07 2.50 0.79
CA GLY A 85 4.90 3.34 0.57
C GLY A 85 4.33 3.18 -0.85
N LEU A 86 5.19 2.94 -1.84
CA LEU A 86 4.76 2.82 -3.24
C LEU A 86 5.76 2.08 -4.15
N LEU A 87 6.91 2.68 -4.47
CA LEU A 87 7.70 2.25 -5.63
C LEU A 87 8.49 0.96 -5.44
N HIS A 88 8.66 0.50 -4.20
CA HIS A 88 9.28 -0.80 -3.92
C HIS A 88 8.58 -1.95 -4.66
N PHE A 89 7.24 -1.95 -4.69
CA PHE A 89 6.46 -3.00 -5.36
C PHE A 89 5.62 -2.48 -6.53
N PHE A 90 5.66 -1.18 -6.84
CA PHE A 90 4.80 -0.60 -7.88
C PHE A 90 5.02 -1.28 -9.24
N SER A 91 6.26 -1.33 -9.72
CA SER A 91 6.62 -1.88 -11.03
C SER A 91 6.43 -3.40 -11.09
N THR A 92 6.75 -4.13 -10.02
CA THR A 92 6.53 -5.57 -9.93
C THR A 92 5.04 -5.91 -9.91
N ALA A 93 4.21 -5.15 -9.19
CA ALA A 93 2.76 -5.36 -9.12
C ALA A 93 2.03 -5.19 -10.46
N ILE A 94 2.59 -4.41 -11.39
CA ILE A 94 1.99 -4.17 -12.72
C ILE A 94 2.65 -4.97 -13.86
N MET A 95 3.84 -5.53 -13.64
CA MET A 95 4.57 -6.36 -14.62
C MET A 95 4.45 -7.86 -14.32
N LEU A 96 4.71 -8.28 -13.08
CA LEU A 96 4.80 -9.70 -12.71
C LEU A 96 3.49 -10.49 -12.77
N PRO A 97 2.28 -9.90 -12.83
CA PRO A 97 1.10 -10.68 -13.16
C PRO A 97 1.21 -11.42 -14.51
N GLN A 98 1.93 -10.84 -15.48
CA GLN A 98 2.22 -11.50 -16.77
C GLN A 98 3.21 -12.68 -16.63
N HIS A 99 4.13 -12.59 -15.67
CA HIS A 99 5.03 -13.69 -15.35
C HIS A 99 4.28 -14.84 -14.67
N HIS A 100 3.45 -14.53 -13.67
CA HIS A 100 2.65 -15.54 -12.96
C HIS A 100 1.60 -16.20 -13.85
N LEU A 101 1.07 -15.50 -14.85
CA LEU A 101 0.19 -16.09 -15.87
C LEU A 101 0.82 -17.31 -16.57
N ARG A 102 2.14 -17.29 -16.79
CA ARG A 102 2.88 -18.41 -17.40
C ARG A 102 3.10 -19.60 -16.47
N THR A 103 3.07 -19.38 -15.15
CA THR A 103 3.40 -20.40 -14.14
C THR A 103 2.19 -20.89 -13.33
N GLN A 104 1.07 -20.17 -13.37
CA GLN A 104 -0.15 -20.51 -12.63
C GLN A 104 -1.28 -20.96 -13.57
N PRO A 105 -1.61 -22.26 -13.59
CA PRO A 105 -2.71 -22.77 -14.42
C PRO A 105 -4.06 -22.12 -14.09
N SER A 106 -4.29 -21.76 -12.82
CA SER A 106 -5.52 -21.10 -12.38
C SER A 106 -5.70 -19.68 -12.92
N TRP A 107 -4.64 -19.08 -13.47
CA TRP A 107 -4.67 -17.73 -14.04
C TRP A 107 -4.82 -17.72 -15.56
N GLN A 108 -4.62 -18.87 -16.21
CA GLN A 108 -4.70 -18.99 -17.66
C GLN A 108 -6.16 -18.87 -18.11
N THR A 109 -6.35 -18.21 -19.25
CA THR A 109 -7.62 -18.21 -19.96
C THR A 109 -7.87 -19.62 -20.50
N GLU A 110 -9.11 -20.12 -20.35
CA GLU A 110 -9.49 -21.40 -20.94
C GLU A 110 -9.36 -21.33 -22.47
N PRO A 111 -9.17 -22.45 -23.19
CA PRO A 111 -9.16 -22.43 -24.65
C PRO A 111 -10.42 -21.77 -25.23
N ALA A 112 -10.26 -21.04 -26.33
CA ALA A 112 -11.39 -20.42 -27.02
C ALA A 112 -12.30 -21.47 -27.70
N ALA A 113 -11.73 -22.60 -28.12
CA ALA A 113 -12.47 -23.69 -28.73
C ALA A 113 -13.48 -24.32 -27.75
N LEU A 114 -14.67 -24.62 -28.26
CA LEU A 114 -15.71 -25.36 -27.56
C LEU A 114 -15.42 -26.86 -27.62
N GLU A 115 -15.51 -27.53 -26.48
CA GLU A 115 -15.58 -28.99 -26.41
C GLU A 115 -17.04 -29.47 -26.35
N TYR A 116 -17.26 -30.77 -26.58
CA TYR A 116 -18.60 -31.36 -26.55
C TYR A 116 -19.30 -31.17 -25.19
N LYS A 117 -18.52 -31.14 -24.09
CA LYS A 117 -19.02 -30.89 -22.72
C LYS A 117 -19.46 -29.45 -22.48
N ASP A 118 -19.03 -28.52 -23.33
CA ASP A 118 -19.31 -27.10 -23.20
C ASP A 118 -20.63 -26.71 -23.89
N VAL A 119 -21.26 -27.64 -24.62
CA VAL A 119 -22.60 -27.45 -25.18
C VAL A 119 -23.64 -27.90 -24.16
N LEU A 120 -24.40 -26.93 -23.64
CA LEU A 120 -25.42 -27.14 -22.61
C LEU A 120 -26.72 -27.71 -23.21
N ASP A 121 -27.08 -27.29 -24.42
CA ASP A 121 -28.35 -27.67 -25.07
C ASP A 121 -28.24 -27.66 -26.61
N TRP A 122 -28.07 -28.85 -27.20
CA TRP A 122 -27.93 -29.05 -28.65
C TRP A 122 -29.15 -28.56 -29.48
N PRO A 123 -30.41 -28.96 -29.18
CA PRO A 123 -31.58 -28.42 -29.87
C PRO A 123 -31.65 -26.89 -29.90
N ARG A 124 -31.18 -26.23 -28.84
CA ARG A 124 -31.16 -24.77 -28.75
C ARG A 124 -30.08 -24.15 -29.61
N VAL A 125 -28.91 -24.79 -29.71
CA VAL A 125 -27.86 -24.42 -30.69
C VAL A 125 -28.43 -24.49 -32.10
N ASP A 126 -29.09 -25.59 -32.47
CA ASP A 126 -29.69 -25.76 -33.80
C ASP A 126 -30.72 -24.66 -34.09
N THR A 127 -31.60 -24.37 -33.13
CA THR A 127 -32.62 -23.33 -33.27
C THR A 127 -32.02 -21.93 -33.45
N ARG A 128 -30.95 -21.60 -32.71
CA ARG A 128 -30.25 -20.30 -32.83
C ARG A 128 -29.54 -20.19 -34.17
N LEU A 129 -28.86 -21.26 -34.59
CA LEU A 129 -28.18 -21.32 -35.89
C LEU A 129 -29.17 -21.30 -37.05
N ALA A 130 -30.40 -21.75 -36.88
CA ALA A 130 -31.51 -21.68 -37.85
C ALA A 130 -32.31 -20.37 -37.82
N GLY A 131 -31.88 -19.36 -37.03
CA GLY A 131 -32.55 -18.07 -36.89
C GLY A 131 -32.77 -17.27 -38.19
N VAL A 132 -33.52 -16.17 -38.05
CA VAL A 132 -34.12 -15.35 -39.12
C VAL A 132 -33.13 -14.97 -40.23
N GLU A 133 -33.50 -15.24 -41.48
CA GLU A 133 -32.80 -14.75 -42.67
C GLU A 133 -32.77 -13.22 -42.68
N GLY A 134 -31.57 -12.63 -42.58
CA GLY A 134 -31.37 -11.19 -42.56
C GLY A 134 -30.56 -10.66 -41.37
N ASP A 135 -30.28 -11.47 -40.34
CA ASP A 135 -29.36 -11.10 -39.27
C ASP A 135 -27.90 -11.10 -39.79
N PRO A 136 -27.22 -9.94 -39.86
CA PRO A 136 -25.86 -9.85 -40.39
C PRO A 136 -24.85 -10.64 -39.55
N THR A 137 -25.08 -10.76 -38.25
CA THR A 137 -24.23 -11.51 -37.32
C THR A 137 -24.29 -13.00 -37.62
N LEU A 138 -25.50 -13.52 -37.75
CA LEU A 138 -25.73 -14.94 -38.02
C LEU A 138 -25.29 -15.32 -39.43
N ALA A 139 -25.47 -14.42 -40.40
CA ALA A 139 -24.95 -14.58 -41.75
C ALA A 139 -23.42 -14.68 -41.77
N ALA A 140 -22.72 -13.79 -41.05
CA ALA A 140 -21.27 -13.83 -40.92
C ALA A 140 -20.77 -15.12 -40.23
N LEU A 141 -21.47 -15.59 -39.19
CA LEU A 141 -21.14 -16.83 -38.51
C LEU A 141 -21.29 -18.03 -39.47
N ARG A 142 -22.43 -18.11 -40.17
CA ARG A 142 -22.69 -19.17 -41.17
C ARG A 142 -21.66 -19.14 -42.30
N ALA A 143 -21.28 -17.95 -42.77
CA ALA A 143 -20.25 -17.77 -43.80
C ALA A 143 -18.87 -18.24 -43.32
N SER A 144 -18.52 -17.92 -42.07
CA SER A 144 -17.25 -18.33 -41.44
C SER A 144 -17.19 -19.84 -41.20
N MET A 145 -18.32 -20.46 -40.84
CA MET A 145 -18.47 -21.91 -40.75
C MET A 145 -18.36 -22.61 -42.12
N ALA A 146 -18.50 -21.87 -43.23
CA ALA A 146 -18.47 -22.37 -44.61
C ALA A 146 -17.14 -22.11 -45.36
N MET A 147 -16.15 -21.43 -44.77
CA MET A 147 -14.80 -21.33 -45.35
C MET A 147 -14.01 -22.65 -45.35
N VAL A 148 -14.58 -23.72 -44.79
CA VAL A 148 -14.08 -25.11 -44.88
C VAL A 148 -15.15 -25.98 -45.58
N VAL A 149 -15.18 -25.94 -46.91
CA VAL A 149 -15.91 -26.86 -47.81
C VAL A 149 -15.04 -28.13 -47.93
N VAL A 150 -15.44 -29.42 -47.82
CA VAL A 150 -16.70 -30.19 -47.88
C VAL A 150 -16.43 -31.60 -47.30
N ALA A 151 -17.40 -32.26 -46.66
CA ALA A 151 -17.99 -33.53 -47.15
C ALA A 151 -19.37 -33.80 -46.52
N SER A 152 -20.36 -33.94 -47.41
CA SER A 152 -21.64 -34.66 -47.33
C SER A 152 -22.33 -34.83 -45.97
N GLN A 153 -23.54 -34.26 -45.87
CA GLN A 153 -24.64 -34.98 -45.21
C GLN A 153 -24.74 -36.36 -45.89
N SER A 154 -24.46 -37.41 -45.14
CA SER A 154 -24.90 -38.76 -45.49
C SER A 154 -26.14 -39.07 -44.66
N ASP A 155 -27.25 -39.36 -45.35
CA ASP A 155 -28.45 -39.92 -44.71
C ASP A 155 -28.03 -41.22 -44.01
N GLY A 156 -28.02 -41.22 -42.67
CA GLY A 156 -27.63 -42.36 -41.83
C GLY A 156 -26.49 -42.09 -40.84
N GLU A 157 -25.91 -40.89 -40.79
CA GLU A 157 -24.86 -40.55 -39.82
C GLU A 157 -25.39 -40.57 -38.37
N PRO A 158 -24.65 -41.17 -37.41
CA PRO A 158 -24.99 -41.08 -35.99
C PRO A 158 -25.07 -39.61 -35.55
N VAL A 159 -26.11 -39.27 -34.79
CA VAL A 159 -26.37 -37.89 -34.30
C VAL A 159 -25.14 -37.29 -33.60
N GLU A 160 -24.31 -38.11 -32.94
CA GLU A 160 -23.06 -37.64 -32.32
C GLU A 160 -22.02 -37.16 -33.33
N ASP A 161 -21.87 -37.84 -34.46
CA ASP A 161 -20.87 -37.48 -35.48
C ASP A 161 -21.27 -36.18 -36.17
N ALA A 162 -22.56 -36.01 -36.47
CA ALA A 162 -23.11 -34.75 -36.98
C ALA A 162 -22.89 -33.58 -35.99
N ARG A 163 -23.06 -33.83 -34.68
CA ARG A 163 -22.81 -32.82 -33.63
C ARG A 163 -21.33 -32.48 -33.49
N ARG A 164 -20.42 -33.45 -33.58
CA ARG A 164 -18.96 -33.20 -33.60
C ARG A 164 -18.55 -32.41 -34.83
N ALA A 165 -19.12 -32.71 -35.99
CA ALA A 165 -18.87 -31.95 -37.22
C ALA A 165 -19.35 -30.50 -37.09
N LEU A 166 -20.55 -30.28 -36.52
CA LEU A 166 -21.06 -28.94 -36.24
C LEU A 166 -20.15 -28.16 -35.27
N LEU A 167 -19.73 -28.81 -34.18
CA LEU A 167 -18.79 -28.22 -33.21
C LEU A 167 -17.47 -27.82 -33.87
N GLY A 168 -16.92 -28.68 -34.74
CA GLY A 168 -15.72 -28.39 -35.51
C GLY A 168 -15.87 -27.15 -36.40
N ARG A 169 -17.04 -26.94 -37.00
CA ARG A 169 -17.34 -25.73 -37.80
C ARG A 169 -17.44 -24.48 -36.96
N ILE A 170 -18.06 -24.56 -35.78
CA ILE A 170 -18.12 -23.44 -34.83
C ILE A 170 -16.70 -23.07 -34.38
N ASN A 171 -15.86 -24.07 -34.06
CA ASN A 171 -14.46 -23.84 -33.72
C ASN A 171 -13.65 -23.27 -34.89
N GLY A 172 -13.92 -23.69 -36.13
CA GLY A 172 -13.34 -23.06 -37.32
C GLY A 172 -13.70 -21.58 -37.47
N ALA A 173 -14.93 -21.19 -37.11
CA ALA A 173 -15.32 -19.78 -37.04
C ALA A 173 -14.62 -19.03 -35.89
N ILE A 174 -14.40 -19.68 -34.75
CA ILE A 174 -13.61 -19.12 -33.62
C ILE A 174 -12.15 -18.90 -34.02
N GLU A 175 -11.56 -19.78 -34.82
CA GLU A 175 -10.19 -19.69 -35.32
C GLU A 175 -10.01 -18.72 -36.50
N SER A 176 -11.12 -18.23 -37.08
CA SER A 176 -11.10 -17.31 -38.22
C SER A 176 -10.33 -16.03 -37.91
N SER A 177 -9.53 -15.56 -38.86
CA SER A 177 -8.82 -14.27 -38.72
C SER A 177 -9.71 -13.04 -38.95
N VAL A 178 -10.95 -13.24 -39.44
CA VAL A 178 -11.81 -12.14 -39.94
C VAL A 178 -13.17 -12.06 -39.23
N PHE A 179 -13.80 -13.20 -38.90
CA PHE A 179 -15.20 -13.32 -38.48
C PHE A 179 -15.70 -12.21 -37.52
N GLY A 180 -15.18 -12.17 -36.30
CA GLY A 180 -15.63 -11.23 -35.26
C GLY A 180 -15.16 -9.79 -35.47
N LEU A 181 -14.30 -9.53 -36.47
CA LEU A 181 -13.81 -8.21 -36.85
C LEU A 181 -14.59 -7.62 -38.05
N GLU A 182 -15.51 -8.37 -38.66
CA GLU A 182 -16.34 -7.86 -39.74
C GLU A 182 -17.28 -6.74 -39.24
N SER A 183 -17.41 -5.69 -40.06
CA SER A 183 -18.28 -4.55 -39.74
C SER A 183 -19.74 -4.99 -39.63
N GLY A 184 -20.43 -4.60 -38.56
CA GLY A 184 -21.83 -4.97 -38.35
C GLY A 184 -22.06 -6.28 -37.58
N VAL A 185 -21.04 -7.14 -37.43
CA VAL A 185 -21.18 -8.44 -36.74
C VAL A 185 -21.25 -8.29 -35.22
N ALA A 186 -20.45 -7.39 -34.65
CA ALA A 186 -20.47 -7.12 -33.23
C ALA A 186 -21.61 -6.14 -32.81
N ASP A 187 -22.29 -5.53 -33.78
CA ASP A 187 -23.23 -4.44 -33.54
C ASP A 187 -24.57 -4.97 -33.03
N GLY A 188 -25.05 -4.42 -31.90
CA GLY A 188 -26.31 -4.86 -31.27
C GLY A 188 -26.19 -6.08 -30.35
N LEU A 189 -25.04 -6.78 -30.33
CA LEU A 189 -24.77 -7.86 -29.39
C LEU A 189 -24.41 -7.35 -28.00
N THR A 190 -24.87 -8.04 -26.97
CA THR A 190 -24.46 -7.81 -25.57
C THR A 190 -23.11 -8.47 -25.30
N LEU A 191 -22.03 -7.87 -25.81
CA LEU A 191 -20.67 -8.38 -25.65
C LEU A 191 -20.09 -8.04 -24.27
N THR A 192 -19.23 -8.94 -23.78
CA THR A 192 -18.46 -8.68 -22.56
C THR A 192 -17.57 -7.44 -22.73
N ARG A 193 -17.26 -6.77 -21.62
CA ARG A 193 -16.40 -5.57 -21.64
C ARG A 193 -15.06 -5.82 -22.32
N HIS A 194 -14.44 -6.97 -22.04
CA HIS A 194 -13.13 -7.32 -22.58
C HIS A 194 -13.16 -7.42 -24.11
N VAL A 195 -14.17 -8.10 -24.68
CA VAL A 195 -14.35 -8.23 -26.13
C VAL A 195 -14.55 -6.85 -26.78
N ARG A 196 -15.33 -5.96 -26.15
CA ARG A 196 -15.48 -4.57 -26.63
C ARG A 196 -14.17 -3.78 -26.59
N GLU A 197 -13.35 -3.96 -25.55
CA GLU A 197 -12.05 -3.31 -25.46
C GLU A 197 -11.08 -3.83 -26.53
N LEU A 198 -11.11 -5.14 -26.85
CA LEU A 198 -10.33 -5.72 -27.94
C LEU A 198 -10.80 -5.22 -29.32
N LEU A 199 -12.11 -5.17 -29.56
CA LEU A 199 -12.70 -4.63 -30.80
C LEU A 199 -12.34 -3.16 -31.05
N ALA A 200 -12.10 -2.39 -29.98
CA ALA A 200 -11.67 -0.99 -30.08
C ALA A 200 -10.17 -0.81 -30.35
N ARG A 201 -9.36 -1.87 -30.30
CA ARG A 201 -7.93 -1.82 -30.63
C ARG A 201 -7.74 -1.75 -32.14
N ASP A 202 -6.57 -1.25 -32.54
CA ASP A 202 -6.14 -1.34 -33.93
C ASP A 202 -6.02 -2.82 -34.33
N ARG A 203 -6.63 -3.18 -35.47
CA ARG A 203 -6.69 -4.57 -35.97
C ARG A 203 -5.30 -5.15 -36.19
N ILE A 204 -4.33 -4.31 -36.53
CA ILE A 204 -2.93 -4.70 -36.77
C ILE A 204 -2.25 -5.14 -35.45
N ALA A 205 -2.69 -4.61 -34.32
CA ALA A 205 -2.09 -4.89 -33.01
C ALA A 205 -2.71 -6.10 -32.28
N LEU A 206 -3.72 -6.76 -32.87
CA LEU A 206 -4.37 -7.93 -32.27
C LEU A 206 -3.56 -9.19 -32.52
N SER A 207 -3.26 -9.93 -31.44
CA SER A 207 -2.70 -11.28 -31.53
C SER A 207 -3.75 -12.30 -32.00
N ASP A 208 -3.32 -13.48 -32.42
CA ASP A 208 -4.26 -14.55 -32.82
C ASP A 208 -5.16 -14.98 -31.65
N SER A 209 -4.62 -14.99 -30.42
CA SER A 209 -5.40 -15.23 -29.21
C SER A 209 -6.45 -14.13 -28.97
N ASP A 210 -6.12 -12.86 -29.22
CA ASP A 210 -7.09 -11.76 -29.11
C ASP A 210 -8.22 -11.93 -30.14
N ARG A 211 -7.89 -12.33 -31.38
CA ARG A 211 -8.89 -12.58 -32.44
C ARG A 211 -9.81 -13.75 -32.08
N GLN A 212 -9.24 -14.86 -31.62
CA GLN A 212 -10.02 -15.99 -31.13
C GLN A 212 -10.91 -15.60 -29.95
N THR A 213 -10.42 -14.77 -29.02
CA THR A 213 -11.21 -14.25 -27.91
C THR A 213 -12.39 -13.40 -28.39
N ILE A 214 -12.17 -12.53 -29.40
CA ILE A 214 -13.24 -11.73 -30.00
C ILE A 214 -14.28 -12.64 -30.66
N ASN A 215 -13.84 -13.55 -31.53
CA ASN A 215 -14.73 -14.47 -32.24
C ASN A 215 -15.54 -15.33 -31.26
N ARG A 216 -14.87 -15.86 -30.23
CA ARG A 216 -15.51 -16.64 -29.18
C ARG A 216 -16.54 -15.83 -28.41
N GLY A 217 -16.25 -14.57 -28.09
CA GLY A 217 -17.21 -13.67 -27.45
C GLY A 217 -18.43 -13.37 -28.32
N VAL A 218 -18.27 -13.28 -29.64
CA VAL A 218 -19.39 -13.16 -30.60
C VAL A 218 -20.20 -14.46 -30.64
N VAL A 219 -19.54 -15.62 -30.71
CA VAL A 219 -20.22 -16.94 -30.64
C VAL A 219 -21.01 -17.10 -29.34
N ASP A 220 -20.43 -16.72 -28.20
CA ASP A 220 -21.11 -16.76 -26.89
C ASP A 220 -22.35 -15.87 -26.86
N ALA A 221 -22.30 -14.70 -27.50
CA ALA A 221 -23.46 -13.81 -27.58
C ALA A 221 -24.57 -14.35 -28.50
N ILE A 222 -24.21 -15.05 -29.59
CA ILE A 222 -25.17 -15.67 -30.51
C ILE A 222 -25.82 -16.92 -29.87
N LEU A 223 -25.00 -17.78 -29.26
CA LEU A 223 -25.39 -19.06 -28.67
C LEU A 223 -25.68 -18.95 -27.16
N SER A 224 -26.10 -17.78 -26.69
CA SER A 224 -26.35 -17.49 -25.28
C SER A 224 -27.17 -18.59 -24.60
N ASP A 225 -26.74 -19.05 -23.42
CA ASP A 225 -27.36 -20.12 -22.62
C ASP A 225 -27.38 -21.51 -23.26
N ALA A 226 -26.93 -21.66 -24.52
CA ALA A 226 -26.81 -22.96 -25.20
C ALA A 226 -25.39 -23.54 -25.11
N VAL A 227 -24.40 -22.68 -24.84
CA VAL A 227 -23.00 -23.07 -24.60
C VAL A 227 -22.47 -22.41 -23.32
N VAL A 228 -21.48 -23.06 -22.70
CA VAL A 228 -20.73 -22.50 -21.58
C VAL A 228 -19.97 -21.25 -22.07
N PRO A 229 -20.11 -20.09 -21.41
CA PRO A 229 -19.40 -18.87 -21.77
C PRO A 229 -17.88 -19.04 -21.65
N HIS A 230 -17.12 -18.39 -22.52
CA HIS A 230 -15.66 -18.45 -22.49
C HIS A 230 -15.07 -17.80 -21.24
N ARG A 231 -14.25 -18.57 -20.52
CA ARG A 231 -13.71 -18.16 -19.23
C ARG A 231 -12.34 -17.52 -19.37
N LEU A 232 -12.34 -16.20 -19.21
CA LEU A 232 -11.13 -15.40 -19.19
C LEU A 232 -10.38 -15.52 -17.85
N GLY A 233 -9.07 -15.72 -17.95
CA GLY A 233 -8.17 -15.65 -16.80
C GLY A 233 -8.28 -14.30 -16.07
N PRO A 234 -7.98 -14.24 -14.77
CA PRO A 234 -8.07 -13.01 -13.97
C PRO A 234 -7.15 -11.89 -14.53
N VAL A 235 -6.01 -12.23 -15.15
CA VAL A 235 -5.11 -11.24 -15.78
C VAL A 235 -5.74 -10.64 -17.03
N ALA A 236 -6.40 -11.45 -17.87
CA ALA A 236 -7.11 -10.97 -19.06
C ALA A 236 -8.32 -10.08 -18.69
N ARG A 237 -8.97 -10.34 -17.55
CA ARG A 237 -10.07 -9.52 -17.02
C ARG A 237 -9.61 -8.19 -16.41
N ALA A 238 -8.34 -8.04 -16.06
CA ALA A 238 -7.81 -6.79 -15.56
C ALA A 238 -7.78 -5.72 -16.67
N PRO A 239 -8.12 -4.45 -16.39
CA PRO A 239 -8.07 -3.39 -17.39
C PRO A 239 -6.65 -3.24 -17.96
N ALA A 240 -6.51 -3.33 -19.28
CA ALA A 240 -5.20 -3.33 -19.94
C ALA A 240 -4.33 -2.11 -19.60
N ARG A 241 -4.97 -0.95 -19.36
CA ARG A 241 -4.27 0.29 -18.96
C ARG A 241 -3.63 0.23 -17.57
N MET A 242 -3.92 -0.78 -16.74
CA MET A 242 -3.34 -0.93 -15.40
C MET A 242 -2.06 -1.79 -15.40
N LEU A 243 -1.79 -2.49 -16.50
CA LEU A 243 -0.68 -3.45 -16.63
C LEU A 243 0.29 -3.04 -17.73
N VAL A 244 1.50 -3.59 -17.66
CA VAL A 244 2.52 -3.38 -18.69
C VAL A 244 2.18 -4.18 -19.93
N ASP A 245 2.34 -3.55 -21.10
CA ASP A 245 2.06 -4.16 -22.39
C ASP A 245 3.25 -5.00 -22.85
N VAL A 246 3.11 -6.32 -22.74
CA VAL A 246 4.15 -7.30 -23.09
C VAL A 246 4.00 -7.86 -24.50
N SER A 247 2.98 -7.43 -25.26
CA SER A 247 2.60 -8.01 -26.55
C SER A 247 3.60 -7.74 -27.68
N LEU A 248 4.32 -6.62 -27.61
CA LEU A 248 5.23 -6.19 -28.67
C LEU A 248 6.55 -6.97 -28.71
N ASP A 249 7.14 -7.24 -27.54
CA ASP A 249 8.43 -7.92 -27.40
C ASP A 249 8.51 -8.54 -26.00
N THR A 250 7.95 -9.73 -25.83
CA THR A 250 7.86 -10.33 -24.50
C THR A 250 9.23 -10.70 -23.93
N THR A 251 10.19 -11.06 -24.79
CA THR A 251 11.55 -11.41 -24.36
C THR A 251 12.25 -10.21 -23.75
N ARG A 252 12.23 -9.06 -24.42
CA ARG A 252 12.86 -7.85 -23.87
C ARG A 252 12.05 -7.24 -22.72
N VAL A 253 10.73 -7.19 -22.85
CA VAL A 253 9.86 -6.48 -21.89
C VAL A 253 9.68 -7.27 -20.60
N LEU A 254 9.31 -8.55 -20.68
CA LEU A 254 9.00 -9.37 -19.51
C LEU A 254 10.22 -10.17 -19.06
N ASP A 255 10.84 -10.96 -19.94
CA ASP A 255 11.95 -11.82 -19.54
C ASP A 255 13.14 -10.97 -19.08
N GLY A 256 13.47 -9.92 -19.85
CA GLY A 256 14.49 -8.93 -19.47
C GLY A 256 14.18 -8.18 -18.17
N PHE A 257 12.91 -7.95 -17.82
CA PHE A 257 12.55 -7.38 -16.52
C PHE A 257 12.72 -8.40 -15.39
N VAL A 258 12.37 -9.66 -15.63
CA VAL A 258 12.43 -10.74 -14.63
C VAL A 258 13.87 -11.12 -14.31
N THR A 259 14.68 -11.37 -15.34
CA THR A 259 16.06 -11.89 -15.22
C THR A 259 17.13 -10.81 -15.25
N GLY A 260 16.82 -9.64 -15.80
CA GLY A 260 17.79 -8.57 -16.08
C GLY A 260 18.28 -8.63 -17.53
N LEU A 261 18.64 -7.45 -18.06
CA LEU A 261 19.19 -7.23 -19.40
C LEU A 261 20.72 -7.08 -19.39
N ALA A 262 21.33 -6.77 -18.24
CA ALA A 262 22.78 -6.61 -18.15
C ALA A 262 23.50 -7.96 -18.34
N GLN A 263 24.61 -7.95 -19.08
CA GLN A 263 25.45 -9.12 -19.30
C GLN A 263 26.84 -8.87 -18.70
N GLY A 264 27.22 -9.67 -17.70
CA GLY A 264 28.50 -9.50 -17.00
C GLY A 264 28.60 -8.14 -16.29
N GLU A 265 29.63 -7.36 -16.63
CA GLU A 265 29.86 -6.01 -16.07
C GLU A 265 29.25 -4.88 -16.92
N GLU A 266 28.69 -5.19 -18.10
CA GLU A 266 28.12 -4.18 -18.99
C GLU A 266 26.78 -3.66 -18.44
N LYS A 267 26.75 -2.36 -18.13
CA LYS A 267 25.54 -1.66 -17.68
C LYS A 267 24.66 -1.33 -18.88
N ILE A 268 23.34 -1.43 -18.67
CA ILE A 268 22.37 -0.97 -19.66
C ILE A 268 22.18 0.54 -19.60
N SER A 269 21.95 1.17 -20.75
CA SER A 269 21.56 2.57 -20.87
C SER A 269 20.07 2.74 -20.56
N TYR A 270 19.67 3.96 -20.19
CA TYR A 270 18.26 4.30 -20.06
C TYR A 270 17.47 4.09 -21.38
N ALA A 271 18.12 4.16 -22.53
CA ALA A 271 17.49 3.90 -23.83
C ALA A 271 17.16 2.42 -24.06
N ASP A 272 17.80 1.50 -23.32
CA ASP A 272 17.61 0.06 -23.48
C ASP A 272 16.33 -0.45 -22.81
N VAL A 273 15.80 0.33 -21.85
CA VAL A 273 14.52 0.07 -21.22
C VAL A 273 13.39 0.25 -22.24
N PRO A 274 12.47 -0.72 -22.39
CA PRO A 274 11.39 -0.64 -23.37
C PRO A 274 10.26 0.30 -22.90
N TRP A 275 10.52 1.61 -22.82
CA TRP A 275 9.59 2.62 -22.29
C TRP A 275 8.21 2.61 -22.95
N ARG A 276 8.11 2.24 -24.23
CA ARG A 276 6.83 2.13 -24.95
C ARG A 276 5.82 1.22 -24.24
N ALA A 277 6.28 0.13 -23.63
CA ALA A 277 5.44 -0.80 -22.87
C ALA A 277 4.87 -0.17 -21.58
N TRP A 278 5.60 0.79 -20.99
CA TRP A 278 5.29 1.42 -19.71
C TRP A 278 4.46 2.69 -19.84
N ILE A 279 4.45 3.36 -20.99
CA ILE A 279 3.74 4.64 -21.17
C ILE A 279 2.26 4.53 -20.76
N ARG A 280 1.54 3.51 -21.25
CA ARG A 280 0.11 3.31 -20.96
C ARG A 280 -0.17 3.16 -19.45
N PRO A 281 0.47 2.22 -18.72
CA PRO A 281 0.24 2.10 -17.28
C PRO A 281 0.74 3.29 -16.48
N LEU A 282 1.84 3.94 -16.87
CA LEU A 282 2.35 5.13 -16.17
C LEU A 282 1.40 6.32 -16.32
N LEU A 283 0.85 6.56 -17.51
CA LEU A 283 -0.16 7.61 -17.75
C LEU A 283 -1.47 7.35 -17.00
N PHE A 284 -1.75 6.11 -16.63
CA PHE A 284 -2.89 5.77 -15.79
C PHE A 284 -2.59 5.94 -14.31
N TRP A 285 -1.54 5.27 -13.80
CA TRP A 285 -1.24 5.21 -12.38
C TRP A 285 -0.69 6.52 -11.81
N MET A 286 0.19 7.22 -12.53
CA MET A 286 0.83 8.42 -11.96
C MET A 286 -0.16 9.54 -11.67
N PRO A 287 -1.10 9.91 -12.59
CA PRO A 287 -2.14 10.88 -12.26
C PRO A 287 -3.06 10.42 -11.12
N LEU A 288 -3.39 9.14 -11.06
CA LEU A 288 -4.22 8.57 -9.99
C LEU A 288 -3.54 8.71 -8.62
N ILE A 289 -2.27 8.31 -8.52
CA ILE A 289 -1.49 8.39 -7.29
C ILE A 289 -1.27 9.85 -6.86
N LEU A 290 -0.94 10.74 -7.80
CA LEU A 290 -0.80 12.18 -7.52
C LEU A 290 -2.12 12.80 -7.02
N THR A 291 -3.25 12.35 -7.56
CA THR A 291 -4.58 12.77 -7.10
C THR A 291 -4.80 12.35 -5.65
N VAL A 292 -4.48 11.09 -5.29
CA VAL A 292 -4.58 10.61 -3.90
C VAL A 292 -3.63 11.37 -2.97
N CYS A 293 -2.39 11.62 -3.38
CA CYS A 293 -1.43 12.38 -2.58
C CYS A 293 -1.92 13.80 -2.32
N ALA A 294 -2.37 14.52 -3.35
CA ALA A 294 -2.92 15.86 -3.22
C ALA A 294 -4.20 15.89 -2.39
N MET A 295 -5.05 14.86 -2.51
CA MET A 295 -6.27 14.68 -1.71
C MET A 295 -5.93 14.59 -0.22
N VAL A 296 -5.02 13.70 0.17
CA VAL A 296 -4.70 13.50 1.59
C VAL A 296 -3.86 14.64 2.18
N VAL A 297 -3.04 15.32 1.37
CA VAL A 297 -2.35 16.55 1.76
C VAL A 297 -3.36 17.69 2.00
N GLY A 298 -4.35 17.82 1.11
CA GLY A 298 -5.46 18.77 1.28
C GLY A 298 -6.24 18.51 2.56
N LEU A 299 -6.57 17.26 2.85
CA LEU A 299 -7.20 16.85 4.11
C LEU A 299 -6.30 17.15 5.32
N GLY A 300 -5.00 16.85 5.22
CA GLY A 300 -4.03 17.12 6.28
C GLY A 300 -3.96 18.60 6.66
N LEU A 301 -4.00 19.51 5.69
CA LEU A 301 -4.07 20.96 5.95
C LEU A 301 -5.31 21.37 6.76
N VAL A 302 -6.44 20.68 6.57
CA VAL A 302 -7.66 20.92 7.32
C VAL A 302 -7.51 20.40 8.75
N LEU A 303 -7.05 19.16 8.91
CA LEU A 303 -6.96 18.49 10.21
C LEU A 303 -5.84 19.03 11.10
N HIS A 304 -4.76 19.55 10.51
CA HIS A 304 -3.57 20.01 11.22
C HIS A 304 -3.88 20.95 12.38
N ARG A 305 -4.66 22.01 12.14
CA ARG A 305 -4.98 23.00 13.17
C ARG A 305 -5.77 22.39 14.32
N GLN A 306 -6.78 21.57 14.00
CA GLN A 306 -7.55 20.88 15.03
C GLN A 306 -6.65 20.03 15.94
N TRP A 307 -5.72 19.28 15.35
CA TRP A 307 -4.83 18.38 16.10
C TRP A 307 -3.72 19.12 16.84
N ALA A 308 -3.08 20.10 16.23
CA ALA A 308 -1.93 20.79 16.80
C ALA A 308 -2.32 21.88 17.81
N THR A 309 -3.41 22.63 17.57
CA THR A 309 -3.78 23.78 18.40
C THR A 309 -4.99 23.55 19.30
N HIS A 310 -6.04 22.85 18.85
CA HIS A 310 -7.22 22.61 19.70
C HIS A 310 -7.07 21.38 20.59
N GLU A 311 -6.45 20.31 20.06
CA GLU A 311 -6.26 19.05 20.79
C GLU A 311 -4.85 18.89 21.37
N HIS A 312 -3.93 19.81 21.07
CA HIS A 312 -2.56 19.85 21.59
C HIS A 312 -1.82 18.50 21.50
N LEU A 313 -1.96 17.80 20.37
CA LEU A 313 -1.28 16.54 20.18
C LEU A 313 0.25 16.69 20.28
N PRO A 314 0.94 15.70 20.85
CA PRO A 314 2.36 15.81 21.17
C PRO A 314 3.30 15.69 19.97
N TYR A 315 2.92 15.00 18.88
CA TYR A 315 3.80 14.69 17.74
C TYR A 315 5.23 14.25 18.15
N PRO A 316 5.39 13.16 18.91
CA PRO A 316 6.66 12.83 19.57
C PRO A 316 7.84 12.68 18.61
N THR A 317 7.61 12.12 17.42
CA THR A 317 8.62 11.94 16.37
C THR A 317 9.15 13.27 15.84
N MET A 318 8.26 14.26 15.63
CA MET A 318 8.67 15.60 15.19
C MET A 318 9.23 16.44 16.32
N GLU A 319 8.76 16.25 17.55
CA GLU A 319 9.36 16.87 18.73
C GLU A 319 10.81 16.41 18.93
N PHE A 320 11.11 15.13 18.67
CA PHE A 320 12.49 14.64 18.62
C PHE A 320 13.32 15.44 17.60
N ALA A 321 12.85 15.59 16.36
CA ALA A 321 13.54 16.38 15.34
C ALA A 321 13.75 17.84 15.78
N ARG A 322 12.69 18.47 16.31
CA ARG A 322 12.71 19.86 16.77
C ARG A 322 13.74 20.08 17.86
N LEU A 323 13.90 19.12 18.79
CA LEU A 323 14.88 19.19 19.88
C LEU A 323 16.33 19.02 19.42
N LEU A 324 16.55 18.50 18.21
CA LEU A 324 17.88 18.41 17.59
C LEU A 324 18.23 19.69 16.81
N LEU A 325 17.26 20.52 16.43
CA LEU A 325 17.54 21.74 15.67
C LEU A 325 18.45 22.70 16.47
N PRO A 326 19.40 23.37 15.80
CA PRO A 326 20.38 24.22 16.46
C PRO A 326 19.76 25.56 16.91
N ASP A 327 20.27 26.12 18.00
CA ASP A 327 20.01 27.51 18.37
C ASP A 327 20.87 28.46 17.54
N ASP A 328 20.41 29.70 17.37
CA ASP A 328 21.11 30.74 16.60
C ASP A 328 22.54 31.00 17.14
N ASP A 329 22.72 30.98 18.48
CA ASP A 329 23.97 31.39 19.13
C ASP A 329 25.11 30.37 19.05
N SER A 330 24.86 29.07 19.22
CA SER A 330 25.93 28.06 19.36
C SER A 330 26.04 27.08 18.19
N GLY A 331 25.04 27.02 17.31
CA GLY A 331 25.01 26.05 16.19
C GLY A 331 24.80 24.60 16.61
N TRP A 332 24.68 24.32 17.91
CA TRP A 332 24.31 23.03 18.50
C TRP A 332 23.01 23.20 19.27
N SER A 333 22.17 22.15 19.31
CA SER A 333 20.97 22.18 20.14
C SER A 333 21.33 22.10 21.64
N PRO A 334 20.49 22.64 22.53
CA PRO A 334 20.69 22.52 23.98
C PRO A 334 20.82 21.07 24.46
N VAL A 335 20.11 20.15 23.79
CA VAL A 335 20.11 18.73 24.16
C VAL A 335 21.47 18.10 23.85
N MET A 336 22.08 18.44 22.71
CA MET A 336 23.38 17.90 22.30
C MET A 336 24.56 18.41 23.15
N ARG A 337 24.36 19.47 23.94
CA ARG A 337 25.35 19.97 24.90
C ARG A 337 25.35 19.17 26.22
N SER A 338 24.32 18.34 26.45
CA SER A 338 24.21 17.52 27.67
C SER A 338 25.08 16.27 27.59
N ARG A 339 25.84 15.97 28.65
CA ARG A 339 26.60 14.72 28.76
C ARG A 339 25.70 13.48 28.75
N LEU A 340 24.48 13.60 29.29
CA LEU A 340 23.52 12.50 29.32
C LEU A 340 23.03 12.11 27.92
N PHE A 341 22.92 13.08 27.01
CA PHE A 341 22.60 12.80 25.61
C PHE A 341 23.67 11.91 24.98
N TRP A 342 24.94 12.30 25.12
CA TRP A 342 26.07 11.53 24.59
C TRP A 342 26.22 10.17 25.23
N MET A 343 25.95 10.03 26.53
CA MET A 343 25.94 8.73 27.18
C MET A 343 24.92 7.78 26.53
N GLY A 344 23.69 8.24 26.27
CA GLY A 344 22.68 7.44 25.58
C GLY A 344 23.06 7.12 24.14
N THR A 345 23.53 8.11 23.40
CA THR A 345 23.92 7.96 21.99
C THR A 345 25.09 6.99 21.83
N LEU A 346 26.16 7.18 22.60
CA LEU A 346 27.39 6.39 22.46
C LEU A 346 27.19 4.95 22.93
N VAL A 347 26.39 4.70 23.98
CA VAL A 347 26.09 3.33 24.44
C VAL A 347 25.33 2.56 23.36
N VAL A 348 24.25 3.12 22.83
CA VAL A 348 23.45 2.46 21.78
C VAL A 348 24.26 2.30 20.50
N LEU A 349 25.01 3.33 20.11
CA LEU A 349 25.88 3.27 18.95
C LEU A 349 26.95 2.19 19.10
N ALA A 350 27.60 2.09 20.26
CA ALA A 350 28.61 1.06 20.51
C ALA A 350 28.03 -0.35 20.42
N ILE A 351 26.83 -0.58 20.96
CA ILE A 351 26.14 -1.87 20.87
C ILE A 351 25.93 -2.28 19.40
N HIS A 352 25.35 -1.39 18.60
CA HIS A 352 25.05 -1.71 17.20
C HIS A 352 26.30 -1.77 16.33
N MET A 353 27.29 -0.90 16.55
CA MET A 353 28.54 -0.94 15.78
C MET A 353 29.38 -2.18 16.11
N ASN A 354 29.37 -2.64 17.36
CA ASN A 354 29.95 -3.95 17.71
C ASN A 354 29.23 -5.06 16.95
N ASN A 355 27.89 -5.07 16.97
CA ASN A 355 27.12 -6.08 16.26
C ASN A 355 27.33 -6.03 14.74
N TYR A 356 27.49 -4.84 14.16
CA TYR A 356 27.85 -4.68 12.76
C TYR A 356 29.23 -5.26 12.47
N ALA A 357 30.23 -4.97 13.32
CA ALA A 357 31.56 -5.54 13.20
C ALA A 357 31.56 -7.08 13.34
N CYS A 358 30.71 -7.65 14.21
CA CYS A 358 30.53 -9.10 14.33
C CYS A 358 30.00 -9.75 13.03
N VAL A 359 29.31 -9.01 12.16
CA VAL A 359 28.88 -9.55 10.85
C VAL A 359 30.09 -9.78 9.94
N TRP A 360 31.07 -8.87 9.98
CA TRP A 360 32.28 -8.96 9.17
C TRP A 360 33.34 -9.89 9.78
N TRP A 361 33.39 -9.97 11.13
CA TRP A 361 34.37 -10.77 11.87
C TRP A 361 33.70 -11.65 12.94
N PRO A 362 32.88 -12.64 12.53
CA PRO A 362 32.11 -13.46 13.47
C PRO A 362 32.97 -14.31 14.41
N ASP A 363 34.16 -14.72 13.99
CA ASP A 363 35.04 -15.57 14.80
C ASP A 363 35.82 -14.80 15.87
N ASN A 364 35.95 -13.48 15.73
CA ASN A 364 36.79 -12.64 16.59
C ASN A 364 35.99 -11.78 17.58
N LEU A 365 34.69 -11.56 17.32
CA LEU A 365 33.86 -10.62 18.06
C LEU A 365 32.58 -11.26 18.59
N ILE A 366 32.17 -10.88 19.80
CA ILE A 366 30.97 -11.41 20.44
C ILE A 366 29.81 -10.42 20.25
N PRO A 367 28.68 -10.82 19.63
CA PRO A 367 27.54 -9.95 19.45
C PRO A 367 26.80 -9.70 20.77
N ILE A 368 26.41 -8.46 21.00
CA ILE A 368 25.54 -8.06 22.11
C ILE A 368 24.10 -8.32 21.68
N LYS A 369 23.51 -9.38 22.22
CA LYS A 369 22.15 -9.82 21.87
C LYS A 369 21.10 -8.84 22.43
N THR A 370 20.46 -8.09 21.54
CA THR A 370 19.28 -7.26 21.85
C THR A 370 17.97 -8.02 21.69
N ARG A 371 18.01 -9.23 21.12
CA ARG A 371 16.90 -10.17 21.02
C ARG A 371 17.00 -11.20 22.15
N LEU A 372 15.90 -11.34 22.90
CA LEU A 372 15.78 -12.34 23.96
C LEU A 372 15.07 -13.58 23.40
N GLU A 373 15.59 -14.78 23.67
CA GLU A 373 14.95 -16.04 23.28
C GLU A 373 14.16 -16.62 24.45
N LEU A 374 12.86 -16.34 24.49
CA LEU A 374 11.94 -16.77 25.55
C LEU A 374 10.92 -17.82 25.06
N VAL A 375 11.03 -18.31 23.82
CA VAL A 375 10.10 -19.29 23.23
C VAL A 375 9.85 -20.53 24.09
N PRO A 376 10.84 -21.10 24.81
CA PRO A 376 10.56 -22.22 25.71
C PRO A 376 9.48 -21.90 26.77
N LEU A 377 9.34 -20.64 27.20
CA LEU A 377 8.29 -20.21 28.13
C LEU A 377 6.89 -20.20 27.49
N LEU A 378 6.78 -20.10 26.16
CA LEU A 378 5.49 -20.11 25.47
C LEU A 378 4.73 -21.43 25.67
N LYS A 379 5.46 -22.54 25.86
CA LYS A 379 4.87 -23.86 26.17
C LYS A 379 4.08 -23.87 27.48
N LEU A 380 4.33 -22.92 28.39
CA LEU A 380 3.57 -22.75 29.63
C LEU A 380 2.23 -22.03 29.40
N PHE A 381 2.03 -21.43 28.22
CA PHE A 381 0.87 -20.63 27.87
C PHE A 381 0.26 -21.09 26.52
N PRO A 382 -0.33 -22.30 26.46
CA PRO A 382 -0.83 -22.89 25.20
C PRO A 382 -1.94 -22.06 24.54
N VAL A 383 -2.66 -21.22 25.30
CA VAL A 383 -3.63 -20.27 24.74
C VAL A 383 -2.91 -19.20 23.91
N LEU A 384 -1.83 -18.61 24.42
CA LEU A 384 -1.05 -17.61 23.69
C LEU A 384 -0.34 -18.21 22.46
N GLU A 385 0.08 -19.47 22.56
CA GLU A 385 0.67 -20.21 21.44
C GLU A 385 -0.32 -20.35 20.28
N ARG A 386 -1.54 -20.84 20.57
CA ARG A 386 -2.64 -20.89 19.59
C ARG A 386 -3.01 -19.52 19.04
N GLY A 387 -2.87 -18.48 19.86
CA GLY A 387 -3.08 -17.09 19.47
C GLY A 387 -2.00 -16.48 18.57
N GLY A 388 -0.91 -17.20 18.30
CA GLY A 388 0.19 -16.73 17.46
C GLY A 388 1.13 -15.73 18.16
N ALA A 389 1.40 -15.95 19.45
CA ALA A 389 2.32 -15.12 20.25
C ALA A 389 3.82 -15.44 20.05
N TRP A 390 4.18 -16.30 19.10
CA TRP A 390 5.57 -16.76 18.87
C TRP A 390 6.61 -15.63 18.82
N ASP A 391 6.36 -14.59 18.02
CA ASP A 391 7.27 -13.43 17.87
C ASP A 391 7.44 -12.64 19.18
N MET A 392 6.41 -12.66 20.03
CA MET A 392 6.38 -11.90 21.29
C MET A 392 7.21 -12.55 22.40
N PHE A 393 7.47 -13.86 22.26
CA PHE A 393 8.42 -14.61 23.08
C PHE A 393 9.83 -14.62 22.45
N ARG A 394 10.06 -13.82 21.40
CA ARG A 394 11.38 -13.46 20.88
C ARG A 394 11.58 -11.94 20.84
N PRO A 395 11.31 -11.21 21.94
CA PRO A 395 11.28 -9.76 21.87
C PRO A 395 12.66 -9.18 21.54
N THR A 396 12.67 -8.19 20.65
CA THR A 396 13.86 -7.39 20.33
C THR A 396 13.73 -6.02 20.99
N ILE A 397 14.79 -5.57 21.65
CA ILE A 397 14.85 -4.25 22.27
C ILE A 397 15.19 -3.22 21.19
N PHE A 398 14.22 -2.35 20.89
CA PHE A 398 14.39 -1.19 20.02
C PHE A 398 14.52 0.06 20.87
N PHE A 399 15.71 0.63 20.92
CA PHE A 399 16.03 1.77 21.79
C PHE A 399 15.22 3.02 21.41
N THR A 400 14.86 3.16 20.14
CA THR A 400 13.97 4.21 19.64
C THR A 400 12.58 4.12 20.25
N ALA A 401 11.99 2.91 20.29
CA ALA A 401 10.67 2.71 20.89
C ALA A 401 10.69 2.93 22.41
N VAL A 402 11.76 2.47 23.09
CA VAL A 402 11.99 2.76 24.52
C VAL A 402 12.12 4.27 24.78
N GLY A 403 12.87 4.98 23.93
CA GLY A 403 13.04 6.43 24.01
C GLY A 403 11.74 7.20 23.79
N PHE A 404 10.93 6.82 22.78
CA PHE A 404 9.64 7.47 22.54
C PHE A 404 8.60 7.21 23.64
N ALA A 405 8.53 5.98 24.16
CA ALA A 405 7.67 5.62 25.29
C ALA A 405 7.84 6.57 26.49
N TYR A 406 9.04 7.13 26.69
CA TYR A 406 9.30 8.11 27.75
C TYR A 406 8.56 9.45 27.55
N PHE A 407 8.34 9.87 26.31
CA PHE A 407 7.64 11.10 25.95
C PHE A 407 6.12 10.93 25.88
N LEU A 408 5.63 9.70 25.72
CA LEU A 408 4.21 9.37 25.62
C LEU A 408 3.50 9.38 26.95
N ALA A 409 2.21 9.68 26.97
CA ALA A 409 1.40 9.48 28.17
C ALA A 409 1.48 8.00 28.61
N THR A 410 1.50 7.78 29.93
CA THR A 410 1.82 6.47 30.52
C THR A 410 0.76 5.41 30.14
N ASP A 411 -0.50 5.82 30.05
CA ASP A 411 -1.64 5.03 29.55
C ASP A 411 -1.50 4.65 28.06
N VAL A 412 -1.01 5.57 27.22
CA VAL A 412 -0.70 5.30 25.81
C VAL A 412 0.37 4.22 25.72
N SER A 413 1.53 4.42 26.35
CA SER A 413 2.65 3.46 26.26
C SER A 413 2.28 2.07 26.77
N LEU A 414 1.49 1.99 27.84
CA LEU A 414 0.96 0.73 28.36
C LEU A 414 0.04 0.05 27.34
N SER A 415 -0.87 0.82 26.72
CA SER A 415 -1.81 0.32 25.72
C SER A 415 -1.08 -0.21 24.48
N LEU A 416 -0.06 0.51 23.99
CA LEU A 416 0.79 0.09 22.86
C LEU A 416 1.53 -1.23 23.18
N GLY A 417 2.01 -1.37 24.42
CA GLY A 417 2.71 -2.55 24.88
C GLY A 417 1.82 -3.77 25.09
N LEU A 418 0.60 -3.59 25.61
CA LEU A 418 -0.30 -4.69 25.94
C LEU A 418 -1.19 -5.17 24.78
N ALA A 419 -1.45 -4.32 23.78
CA ALA A 419 -2.36 -4.61 22.66
C ALA A 419 -2.15 -6.00 22.01
N PRO A 420 -0.94 -6.38 21.59
CA PRO A 420 -0.75 -7.68 20.94
C PRO A 420 -0.86 -8.86 21.89
N TYR A 421 -0.55 -8.69 23.18
CA TYR A 421 -0.66 -9.78 24.16
C TYR A 421 -2.13 -10.10 24.41
N LEU A 422 -2.94 -9.05 24.56
CA LEU A 422 -4.39 -9.19 24.71
C LEU A 422 -5.03 -9.77 23.45
N TYR A 423 -4.59 -9.34 22.26
CA TYR A 423 -5.06 -9.90 20.99
C TYR A 423 -4.75 -11.40 20.89
N CYS A 424 -3.50 -11.82 21.10
CA CYS A 424 -3.13 -13.23 21.05
C CYS A 424 -3.87 -14.06 22.09
N LEU A 425 -4.13 -13.51 23.29
CA LEU A 425 -4.95 -14.19 24.29
C LEU A 425 -6.38 -14.43 23.78
N ILE A 426 -7.04 -13.40 23.25
CA ILE A 426 -8.42 -13.50 22.74
C ILE A 426 -8.49 -14.44 21.54
N VAL A 427 -7.60 -14.27 20.56
CA VAL A 427 -7.53 -15.15 19.37
C VAL A 427 -7.23 -16.58 19.77
N GLY A 428 -6.36 -16.81 20.75
CA GLY A 428 -6.05 -18.13 21.27
C GLY A 428 -7.24 -18.83 21.93
N VAL A 429 -8.08 -18.08 22.64
CA VAL A 429 -9.35 -18.59 23.18
C VAL A 429 -10.33 -18.93 22.05
N LEU A 430 -10.52 -18.02 21.09
CA LEU A 430 -11.40 -18.22 19.93
C LEU A 430 -10.98 -19.42 19.08
N ALA A 431 -9.67 -19.56 18.80
CA ALA A 431 -9.11 -20.72 18.11
C ALA A 431 -9.35 -22.02 18.89
N GLY A 432 -9.36 -21.95 20.24
CA GLY A 432 -9.72 -23.08 21.09
C GLY A 432 -11.18 -23.53 20.95
N TYR A 433 -12.07 -22.64 20.51
CA TYR A 433 -13.45 -22.96 20.15
C TYR A 433 -13.64 -23.24 18.64
N GLY A 434 -12.56 -23.33 17.87
CA GLY A 434 -12.61 -23.58 16.42
C GLY A 434 -12.90 -22.35 15.55
N VAL A 435 -12.89 -21.14 16.12
CA VAL A 435 -13.10 -19.89 15.36
C VAL A 435 -11.77 -19.40 14.78
N SER A 436 -11.66 -19.39 13.44
CA SER A 436 -10.50 -18.83 12.74
C SER A 436 -10.63 -17.31 12.61
N VAL A 437 -9.72 -16.58 13.26
CA VAL A 437 -9.67 -15.11 13.18
C VAL A 437 -8.81 -14.64 11.99
N GLY A 438 -7.69 -15.31 11.74
CA GLY A 438 -6.74 -14.95 10.67
C GLY A 438 -7.20 -15.41 9.28
N GLY A 439 -6.57 -14.86 8.24
CA GLY A 439 -6.82 -15.24 6.83
C GLY A 439 -5.93 -14.47 5.85
N GLY A 440 -6.26 -14.58 4.55
CA GLY A 440 -5.53 -13.92 3.46
C GLY A 440 -5.70 -12.39 3.41
N MET A 441 -4.88 -11.73 2.60
CA MET A 441 -4.95 -10.28 2.37
C MET A 441 -5.95 -9.91 1.27
N LEU A 442 -6.40 -8.66 1.24
CA LEU A 442 -7.36 -8.11 0.26
C LEU A 442 -8.73 -8.82 0.20
N GLN A 443 -9.06 -9.64 1.20
CA GLN A 443 -10.32 -10.38 1.32
C GLN A 443 -10.94 -10.18 2.72
N PRO A 444 -12.27 -10.39 2.88
CA PRO A 444 -12.93 -10.29 4.16
C PRO A 444 -12.48 -11.44 5.06
N THR A 445 -12.10 -11.08 6.27
CA THR A 445 -11.72 -11.98 7.36
C THR A 445 -12.20 -11.38 8.68
N LEU A 446 -12.38 -12.20 9.70
CA LEU A 446 -12.71 -11.70 11.05
C LEU A 446 -11.61 -10.76 11.56
N GLN A 447 -10.33 -11.03 11.31
CA GLN A 447 -9.23 -10.10 11.62
C GLN A 447 -9.43 -8.74 10.95
N SER A 448 -9.67 -8.70 9.63
CA SER A 448 -9.88 -7.44 8.91
C SER A 448 -11.13 -6.69 9.39
N SER A 449 -12.16 -7.41 9.86
CA SER A 449 -13.38 -6.80 10.38
C SER A 449 -13.16 -6.14 11.74
N LEU A 450 -12.38 -6.77 12.63
CA LEU A 450 -11.97 -6.18 13.91
C LEU A 450 -11.21 -4.87 13.68
N TYR A 451 -10.22 -4.85 12.78
CA TYR A 451 -9.49 -3.63 12.45
C TYR A 451 -10.36 -2.56 11.80
N ALA A 452 -11.22 -2.94 10.84
CA ALA A 452 -12.16 -2.01 10.23
C ALA A 452 -13.06 -1.36 11.29
N GLY A 453 -13.64 -2.15 12.20
CA GLY A 453 -14.46 -1.65 13.30
C GLY A 453 -13.71 -0.64 14.17
N SER A 454 -12.47 -0.97 14.56
CA SER A 454 -11.63 -0.09 15.37
C SER A 454 -11.32 1.25 14.67
N TYR A 455 -10.95 1.20 13.39
CA TYR A 455 -10.59 2.39 12.62
C TYR A 455 -11.80 3.29 12.38
N PHE A 456 -12.95 2.73 12.01
CA PHE A 456 -14.19 3.49 11.85
C PHE A 456 -14.67 4.08 13.18
N GLY A 457 -14.56 3.32 14.28
CA GLY A 457 -14.87 3.81 15.62
C GLY A 457 -14.02 5.03 15.98
N MET A 458 -12.70 4.93 15.76
CA MET A 458 -11.79 6.05 16.00
C MET A 458 -12.08 7.23 15.08
N PHE A 459 -12.40 6.99 13.81
CA PHE A 459 -12.75 8.05 12.87
C PHE A 459 -14.01 8.82 13.31
N VAL A 460 -15.04 8.13 13.80
CA VAL A 460 -16.23 8.77 14.37
C VAL A 460 -15.88 9.63 15.59
N VAL A 461 -15.01 9.14 16.49
CA VAL A 461 -14.52 9.94 17.63
C VAL A 461 -13.82 11.20 17.14
N LEU A 462 -12.96 11.10 16.12
CA LEU A 462 -12.25 12.25 15.54
C LEU A 462 -13.19 13.26 14.89
N LEU A 463 -14.21 12.81 14.16
CA LEU A 463 -15.22 13.68 13.60
C LEU A 463 -16.01 14.38 14.71
N TYR A 464 -16.34 13.66 15.78
CA TYR A 464 -17.08 14.21 16.91
C TYR A 464 -16.29 15.28 17.67
N THR A 465 -14.99 15.07 17.94
CA THR A 465 -14.15 16.03 18.68
C THR A 465 -13.92 17.32 17.90
N GLY A 466 -13.73 17.23 16.58
CA GLY A 466 -13.47 18.38 15.71
C GLY A 466 -14.69 18.96 14.99
N ARG A 467 -15.91 18.44 15.22
CA ARG A 467 -17.12 18.73 14.42
C ARG A 467 -17.37 20.22 14.15
N HIS A 468 -17.17 21.09 15.14
CA HIS A 468 -17.44 22.52 15.01
C HIS A 468 -16.43 23.17 14.06
N TYR A 469 -15.14 22.89 14.27
CA TYR A 469 -14.07 23.42 13.43
C TYR A 469 -14.15 22.86 12.01
N TYR A 470 -14.34 21.54 11.84
CA TYR A 470 -14.43 20.92 10.50
C TYR A 470 -15.64 21.45 9.71
N LEU A 471 -16.79 21.63 10.37
CA LEU A 471 -17.98 22.20 9.72
C LEU A 471 -17.75 23.66 9.33
N SER A 472 -17.11 24.46 10.19
CA SER A 472 -16.72 25.84 9.88
C SER A 472 -15.73 25.91 8.70
N ALA A 473 -14.73 25.03 8.66
CA ALA A 473 -13.77 24.93 7.56
C ALA A 473 -14.45 24.52 6.25
N LEU A 474 -15.33 23.52 6.28
CA LEU A 474 -16.09 23.07 5.11
C LEU A 474 -16.96 24.21 4.55
N ARG A 475 -17.78 24.85 5.40
CA ARG A 475 -18.62 26.00 5.02
C ARG A 475 -17.80 27.09 4.35
N ARG A 476 -16.66 27.46 4.93
CA ARG A 476 -15.79 28.50 4.38
C ARG A 476 -15.12 28.06 3.07
N GLY A 477 -14.75 26.79 2.94
CA GLY A 477 -14.19 26.19 1.73
C GLY A 477 -15.11 26.34 0.52
N ILE A 478 -16.42 26.11 0.72
CA ILE A 478 -17.46 26.24 -0.31
C ILE A 478 -18.05 27.66 -0.44
N GLY A 479 -17.48 28.66 0.26
CA GLY A 479 -17.86 30.07 0.13
C GLY A 479 -18.96 30.54 1.07
N LEU A 480 -19.49 29.69 1.95
CA LEU A 480 -20.47 30.07 2.96
C LEU A 480 -19.83 30.81 4.15
N ARG A 481 -20.65 31.56 4.89
CA ARG A 481 -20.23 32.19 6.15
C ARG A 481 -20.08 31.14 7.25
N ALA A 482 -18.98 31.22 7.99
CA ALA A 482 -18.69 30.37 9.15
C ALA A 482 -18.54 31.22 10.40
N ARG A 483 -18.73 30.61 11.58
CA ARG A 483 -18.62 31.31 12.87
C ARG A 483 -17.16 31.52 13.27
N ASP A 484 -16.30 30.54 13.00
CA ASP A 484 -14.91 30.53 13.43
C ASP A 484 -13.96 31.15 12.39
N ALA A 485 -12.89 31.79 12.85
CA ALA A 485 -11.83 32.30 12.00
C ALA A 485 -10.95 31.15 11.49
N ILE A 486 -11.16 30.75 10.22
CA ILE A 486 -10.41 29.69 9.56
C ILE A 486 -9.23 30.28 8.77
N GLU A 487 -8.06 29.66 8.90
CA GLU A 487 -6.85 30.03 8.17
C GLU A 487 -7.00 29.80 6.65
N SER A 488 -6.37 30.66 5.85
CA SER A 488 -6.40 30.54 4.39
C SER A 488 -5.84 29.20 3.89
N SER A 489 -4.84 28.63 4.55
CA SER A 489 -4.28 27.30 4.24
C SER A 489 -5.32 26.20 4.37
N ALA A 490 -6.14 26.21 5.43
CA ALA A 490 -7.19 25.23 5.65
C ALA A 490 -8.34 25.39 4.63
N ILE A 491 -8.69 26.62 4.25
CA ILE A 491 -9.72 26.89 3.21
C ILE A 491 -9.29 26.32 1.85
N TRP A 492 -8.05 26.59 1.45
CA TRP A 492 -7.48 26.01 0.22
C TRP A 492 -7.30 24.50 0.34
N GLY A 493 -6.97 23.98 1.54
CA GLY A 493 -6.95 22.55 1.85
C GLY A 493 -8.30 21.86 1.58
N VAL A 494 -9.42 22.44 2.06
CA VAL A 494 -10.78 21.94 1.78
C VAL A 494 -11.06 21.91 0.28
N ARG A 495 -10.74 22.99 -0.45
CA ARG A 495 -11.00 23.07 -1.89
C ARG A 495 -10.20 22.03 -2.68
N LEU A 496 -8.91 21.89 -2.35
CA LEU A 496 -8.05 20.87 -2.95
C LEU A 496 -8.58 19.47 -2.64
N PHE A 497 -8.92 19.19 -1.38
CA PHE A 497 -9.47 17.91 -0.96
C PHE A 497 -10.74 17.54 -1.73
N LEU A 498 -11.75 18.43 -1.75
CA LEU A 498 -13.02 18.17 -2.46
C LEU A 498 -12.83 17.97 -3.95
N LEU A 499 -11.98 18.79 -4.59
CA LEU A 499 -11.67 18.66 -6.02
C LEU A 499 -11.01 17.31 -6.31
N MET A 500 -10.03 16.90 -5.50
CA MET A 500 -9.32 15.65 -5.69
C MET A 500 -10.18 14.42 -5.39
N VAL A 501 -11.14 14.50 -4.45
CA VAL A 501 -12.14 13.44 -4.22
C VAL A 501 -12.99 13.21 -5.48
N VAL A 502 -13.51 14.29 -6.08
CA VAL A 502 -14.30 14.19 -7.32
C VAL A 502 -13.46 13.62 -8.46
N LEU A 503 -12.22 14.11 -8.61
CA LEU A 503 -11.30 13.64 -9.64
C LEU A 503 -10.95 12.15 -9.46
N PHE A 504 -10.71 11.70 -8.23
CA PHE A 504 -10.39 10.30 -7.94
C PHE A 504 -11.58 9.37 -8.23
N VAL A 505 -12.79 9.74 -7.78
CA VAL A 505 -14.02 8.98 -8.11
C VAL A 505 -14.24 8.92 -9.63
N PHE A 506 -13.98 10.01 -10.35
CA PHE A 506 -14.05 10.03 -11.80
C PHE A 506 -13.01 9.12 -12.46
N GLN A 507 -11.76 9.12 -11.98
CA GLN A 507 -10.71 8.23 -12.48
C GLN A 507 -11.06 6.74 -12.26
N LEU A 508 -11.61 6.38 -11.09
CA LEU A 508 -12.09 5.01 -10.83
C LEU A 508 -13.23 4.62 -11.79
N LYS A 509 -14.17 5.54 -12.04
CA LYS A 509 -15.23 5.35 -13.04
C LYS A 509 -14.68 5.12 -14.44
N LEU A 510 -13.64 5.85 -14.86
CA LEU A 510 -13.00 5.68 -16.17
C LEU A 510 -12.36 4.30 -16.37
N VAL A 511 -11.95 3.64 -15.29
CA VAL A 511 -11.40 2.27 -15.28
C VAL A 511 -12.51 1.22 -15.25
N GLY A 512 -13.77 1.67 -15.13
CA GLY A 512 -14.97 0.84 -15.14
C GLY A 512 -15.39 0.36 -13.76
N VAL A 513 -14.97 1.05 -12.69
CA VAL A 513 -15.56 0.87 -11.36
C VAL A 513 -16.86 1.67 -11.28
N ASP A 514 -17.94 1.08 -10.77
CA ASP A 514 -19.18 1.84 -10.55
C ASP A 514 -18.94 3.00 -9.58
N TRP A 515 -19.55 4.16 -9.85
CA TRP A 515 -19.26 5.38 -9.09
C TRP A 515 -19.69 5.29 -7.62
N GLN A 516 -20.71 4.49 -7.32
CA GLN A 516 -21.15 4.20 -5.96
C GLN A 516 -20.06 3.45 -5.18
N LEU A 517 -19.51 2.39 -5.77
CA LEU A 517 -18.40 1.63 -5.18
C LEU A 517 -17.14 2.51 -5.06
N SER A 518 -16.91 3.39 -6.03
CA SER A 518 -15.80 4.36 -6.01
C SER A 518 -15.91 5.34 -4.83
N ILE A 519 -17.11 5.81 -4.49
CA ILE A 519 -17.33 6.66 -3.31
C ILE A 519 -17.08 5.88 -2.02
N LEU A 520 -17.65 4.67 -1.89
CA LEU A 520 -17.44 3.81 -0.72
C LEU A 520 -15.96 3.48 -0.51
N TYR A 521 -15.25 3.18 -1.61
CA TYR A 521 -13.82 2.91 -1.61
C TYR A 521 -13.02 4.12 -1.12
N THR A 522 -13.30 5.29 -1.71
CA THR A 522 -12.65 6.56 -1.34
C THR A 522 -12.86 6.86 0.14
N PHE A 523 -14.08 6.65 0.65
CA PHE A 523 -14.37 6.87 2.07
C PHE A 523 -13.57 5.94 2.98
N GLY A 524 -13.55 4.62 2.70
CA GLY A 524 -12.74 3.67 3.48
C GLY A 524 -11.25 3.99 3.45
N MET A 525 -10.74 4.43 2.30
CA MET A 525 -9.35 4.86 2.15
C MET A 525 -9.03 6.11 2.99
N LEU A 526 -9.92 7.10 3.02
CA LEU A 526 -9.75 8.31 3.84
C LEU A 526 -9.80 8.01 5.34
N VAL A 527 -10.61 7.04 5.77
CA VAL A 527 -10.61 6.55 7.16
C VAL A 527 -9.24 6.01 7.53
N ILE A 528 -8.64 5.16 6.69
CA ILE A 528 -7.28 4.60 6.92
C ILE A 528 -6.26 5.73 7.06
N PHE A 529 -6.15 6.62 6.08
CA PHE A 529 -5.13 7.68 6.11
C PHE A 529 -5.30 8.63 7.30
N THR A 530 -6.54 8.97 7.66
CA THR A 530 -6.83 9.86 8.78
C THR A 530 -6.42 9.24 10.11
N VAL A 531 -6.81 7.98 10.35
CA VAL A 531 -6.57 7.29 11.63
C VAL A 531 -5.10 6.93 11.81
N ILE A 532 -4.39 6.51 10.75
CA ILE A 532 -2.93 6.29 10.82
C ILE A 532 -2.20 7.60 11.11
N SER A 533 -2.57 8.69 10.43
CA SER A 533 -1.97 10.01 10.69
C SER A 533 -2.21 10.45 12.13
N ARG A 534 -3.40 10.14 12.67
CA ARG A 534 -3.72 10.39 14.07
C ARG A 534 -2.86 9.56 15.03
N LEU A 535 -2.69 8.27 14.78
CA LEU A 535 -1.85 7.39 15.60
C LEU A 535 -0.41 7.91 15.70
N LEU A 536 0.15 8.38 14.58
CA LEU A 536 1.47 9.00 14.56
C LEU A 536 1.50 10.31 15.37
N ALA A 537 0.52 11.19 15.16
CA ALA A 537 0.45 12.49 15.80
C ALA A 537 0.23 12.41 17.32
N GLU A 538 -0.62 11.49 17.78
CA GLU A 538 -1.01 11.34 19.18
C GLU A 538 -0.03 10.44 19.95
N ALA A 539 0.31 9.28 19.40
CA ALA A 539 1.04 8.24 20.10
C ALA A 539 2.46 8.02 19.57
N GLY A 540 2.91 8.77 18.55
CA GLY A 540 4.27 8.63 18.00
C GLY A 540 4.57 7.23 17.46
N VAL A 541 3.52 6.45 17.15
CA VAL A 541 3.66 5.08 16.63
C VAL A 541 4.17 5.20 15.20
N PHE A 542 5.49 5.07 15.05
CA PHE A 542 6.16 5.26 13.78
C PHE A 542 6.05 4.04 12.86
N PHE A 543 5.64 2.88 13.39
CA PHE A 543 5.52 1.63 12.64
C PHE A 543 4.14 1.01 12.88
N VAL A 544 3.26 1.13 11.88
CA VAL A 544 1.85 0.73 12.00
C VAL A 544 1.30 0.26 10.66
N HIS A 545 0.30 -0.62 10.74
CA HIS A 545 -0.39 -1.18 9.60
C HIS A 545 -1.88 -1.32 9.92
N ALA A 546 -2.76 -1.08 8.95
CA ALA A 546 -4.21 -1.08 9.20
C ALA A 546 -4.83 -2.49 9.20
N TYR A 547 -4.29 -3.43 8.41
CA TYR A 547 -4.82 -4.80 8.22
C TYR A 547 -6.31 -4.90 7.86
N PHE A 548 -6.88 -3.83 7.31
CA PHE A 548 -8.15 -3.89 6.58
C PHE A 548 -8.03 -3.06 5.30
N TYR A 549 -8.81 -3.46 4.30
CA TYR A 549 -8.76 -2.90 2.96
C TYR A 549 -10.16 -2.48 2.51
N PRO A 550 -10.34 -1.33 1.85
CA PRO A 550 -11.65 -0.90 1.40
C PRO A 550 -12.29 -1.89 0.40
N CYS A 551 -11.49 -2.59 -0.42
CA CYS A 551 -12.01 -3.64 -1.30
C CYS A 551 -12.61 -4.83 -0.52
N ALA A 552 -11.94 -5.28 0.55
CA ALA A 552 -12.42 -6.35 1.41
C ALA A 552 -13.67 -5.94 2.20
N MET A 553 -13.74 -4.67 2.64
CA MET A 553 -14.91 -4.14 3.33
C MET A 553 -16.11 -4.01 2.38
N ILE A 554 -15.91 -3.51 1.16
CA ILE A 554 -16.96 -3.47 0.14
C ILE A 554 -17.43 -4.89 -0.17
N TRP A 555 -16.52 -5.84 -0.33
CA TRP A 555 -16.88 -7.24 -0.50
C TRP A 555 -17.70 -7.77 0.68
N ALA A 556 -17.26 -7.58 1.93
CA ALA A 556 -18.01 -8.05 3.10
C ALA A 556 -19.41 -7.44 3.21
N LEU A 557 -19.57 -6.15 2.94
CA LEU A 557 -20.85 -5.46 3.08
C LEU A 557 -21.77 -5.74 1.90
N MET A 558 -21.23 -5.84 0.69
CA MET A 558 -22.04 -6.06 -0.51
C MET A 558 -22.34 -7.54 -0.76
N GLY A 559 -21.41 -8.42 -0.41
CA GLY A 559 -21.36 -9.79 -0.90
C GLY A 559 -20.69 -9.88 -2.27
N ALA A 560 -20.12 -11.05 -2.54
CA ALA A 560 -19.42 -11.37 -3.79
C ALA A 560 -20.26 -11.13 -5.04
N ARG A 561 -21.52 -11.58 -4.98
CA ARG A 561 -22.49 -11.53 -6.07
C ARG A 561 -22.86 -10.10 -6.43
N ALA A 562 -23.25 -9.30 -5.44
CA ALA A 562 -23.68 -7.92 -5.66
C ALA A 562 -22.52 -6.97 -6.03
N ALA A 563 -21.36 -7.13 -5.38
CA ALA A 563 -20.19 -6.28 -5.67
C ALA A 563 -19.66 -6.49 -7.09
N GLY A 564 -19.72 -7.73 -7.58
CA GLY A 564 -19.22 -8.12 -8.89
C GLY A 564 -17.71 -8.43 -8.87
N PRO A 565 -17.27 -9.60 -9.39
CA PRO A 565 -15.88 -10.03 -9.31
C PRO A 565 -14.91 -9.09 -10.05
N ASN A 566 -15.31 -8.53 -11.20
CA ASN A 566 -14.47 -7.61 -11.98
C ASN A 566 -14.29 -6.26 -11.29
N GLN A 567 -15.33 -5.76 -10.60
CA GLN A 567 -15.26 -4.53 -9.81
C GLN A 567 -14.28 -4.71 -8.64
N LEU A 568 -14.41 -5.82 -7.91
CA LEU A 568 -13.55 -6.16 -6.79
C LEU A 568 -12.11 -6.42 -7.22
N LEU A 569 -11.84 -6.99 -8.39
CA LEU A 569 -10.49 -7.15 -8.94
C LEU A 569 -9.81 -5.78 -9.08
N VAL A 570 -10.46 -4.81 -9.73
CA VAL A 570 -9.90 -3.47 -9.93
C VAL A 570 -9.66 -2.78 -8.57
N LEU A 571 -10.62 -2.85 -7.65
CA LEU A 571 -10.49 -2.29 -6.31
C LEU A 571 -9.39 -2.98 -5.48
N ALA A 572 -9.20 -4.29 -5.65
CA ALA A 572 -8.14 -5.04 -5.02
C ALA A 572 -6.77 -4.68 -5.59
N MET A 573 -6.64 -4.47 -6.91
CA MET A 573 -5.40 -3.96 -7.52
C MET A 573 -5.02 -2.58 -6.97
N ILE A 574 -5.98 -1.66 -6.85
CA ILE A 574 -5.74 -0.32 -6.29
C ILE A 574 -5.37 -0.43 -4.80
N SER A 575 -6.05 -1.28 -4.04
CA SER A 575 -5.73 -1.52 -2.63
C SER A 575 -4.35 -2.15 -2.45
N GLY A 576 -3.99 -3.09 -3.32
CA GLY A 576 -2.68 -3.73 -3.39
C GLY A 576 -1.56 -2.73 -3.63
N LEU A 577 -1.80 -1.68 -4.39
CA LEU A 577 -0.79 -0.65 -4.69
C LEU A 577 -0.74 0.50 -3.67
N LEU A 578 -1.89 0.96 -3.18
CA LEU A 578 -1.95 2.18 -2.35
C LEU A 578 -2.04 1.90 -0.85
N LEU A 579 -2.54 0.73 -0.45
CA LEU A 579 -2.98 0.46 0.92
C LEU A 579 -2.46 -0.85 1.49
N ILE A 580 -1.71 -1.64 0.71
CA ILE A 580 -1.17 -2.92 1.19
C ILE A 580 -0.11 -2.74 2.26
N ASP A 581 0.65 -1.64 2.24
CA ASP A 581 1.66 -1.35 3.27
C ASP A 581 1.64 0.12 3.70
N PRO A 582 0.60 0.54 4.45
CA PRO A 582 0.40 1.94 4.82
C PRO A 582 1.29 2.36 5.99
N ARG A 583 2.48 1.76 6.15
CA ARG A 583 3.49 2.16 7.16
C ARG A 583 4.41 3.30 6.71
N GLU A 584 4.31 3.65 5.43
CA GLU A 584 5.02 4.75 4.79
C GLU A 584 4.05 5.66 4.02
N ALA A 585 2.77 5.75 4.43
CA ALA A 585 1.78 6.52 3.71
C ALA A 585 2.11 8.03 3.60
N MET A 586 1.57 8.68 2.57
CA MET A 586 1.76 10.11 2.30
C MET A 586 1.28 11.01 3.45
N MET A 587 0.06 10.80 3.95
CA MET A 587 -0.58 11.74 4.87
C MET A 587 0.19 11.92 6.19
N PRO A 588 0.67 10.87 6.87
CA PRO A 588 1.45 11.03 8.10
C PRO A 588 2.78 11.76 7.88
N PHE A 589 3.45 11.56 6.75
CA PHE A 589 4.65 12.31 6.38
C PHE A 589 4.34 13.79 6.12
N ALA A 590 3.28 14.08 5.36
CA ALA A 590 2.85 15.44 5.08
C ALA A 590 2.46 16.18 6.38
N MET A 591 1.71 15.53 7.27
CA MET A 591 1.34 16.07 8.58
C MET A 591 2.55 16.36 9.45
N SER A 592 3.52 15.45 9.46
CA SER A 592 4.79 15.61 10.18
C SER A 592 5.57 16.84 9.67
N GLY A 593 5.68 17.01 8.35
CA GLY A 593 6.32 18.17 7.74
C GLY A 593 5.58 19.48 8.04
N ILE A 594 4.24 19.49 7.92
CA ILE A 594 3.40 20.65 8.23
C ILE A 594 3.56 21.06 9.70
N TYR A 595 3.53 20.10 10.62
CA TYR A 595 3.72 20.35 12.05
C TYR A 595 5.08 20.98 12.35
N LEU A 596 6.16 20.46 11.77
CA LEU A 596 7.50 21.01 11.99
C LEU A 596 7.62 22.46 11.51
N VAL A 597 7.05 22.77 10.34
CA VAL A 597 7.01 24.12 9.76
C VAL A 597 6.21 25.10 10.62
N ASP A 598 5.09 24.64 11.17
CA ASP A 598 4.24 25.43 12.07
C ASP A 598 4.97 25.75 13.38
N ARG A 599 5.70 24.77 13.96
CA ARG A 599 6.48 24.98 15.19
C ARG A 599 7.61 26.00 15.05
N VAL A 600 8.18 26.16 13.86
CA VAL A 600 9.17 27.21 13.58
C VAL A 600 8.54 28.52 13.06
N LYS A 601 7.21 28.64 13.13
CA LYS A 601 6.41 29.82 12.76
C LYS A 601 6.56 30.24 11.29
N LEU A 602 6.67 29.27 10.39
CA LEU A 602 6.74 29.50 8.95
C LEU A 602 5.37 29.35 8.27
N ARG A 603 5.24 29.88 7.04
CA ARG A 603 3.99 29.86 6.28
C ARG A 603 3.68 28.46 5.74
N ILE A 604 2.79 27.74 6.42
CA ILE A 604 2.35 26.37 6.08
C ILE A 604 1.97 26.23 4.60
N GLY A 605 1.03 27.05 4.12
CA GLY A 605 0.50 26.89 2.75
C GLY A 605 1.55 26.98 1.65
N LYS A 606 2.55 27.86 1.79
CA LYS A 606 3.65 27.96 0.81
C LYS A 606 4.57 26.74 0.86
N THR A 607 4.91 26.26 2.06
CA THR A 607 5.77 25.08 2.20
C THR A 607 5.08 23.81 1.70
N THR A 608 3.78 23.66 1.97
CA THR A 608 2.99 22.53 1.45
C THR A 608 2.89 22.55 -0.08
N ALA A 609 2.73 23.72 -0.71
CA ALA A 609 2.75 23.83 -2.16
C ALA A 609 4.10 23.37 -2.74
N TRP A 610 5.21 23.79 -2.13
CA TRP A 610 6.54 23.29 -2.50
C TRP A 610 6.71 21.79 -2.21
N GLY A 611 6.12 21.26 -1.14
CA GLY A 611 6.10 19.83 -0.85
C GLY A 611 5.41 19.02 -1.96
N LEU A 612 4.28 19.51 -2.50
CA LEU A 612 3.62 18.90 -3.65
C LEU A 612 4.46 19.00 -4.93
N VAL A 613 5.19 20.10 -5.15
CA VAL A 613 6.15 20.21 -6.27
C VAL A 613 7.29 19.20 -6.10
N THR A 614 7.85 19.08 -4.90
CA THR A 614 8.89 18.08 -4.57
C THR A 614 8.39 16.67 -4.83
N LEU A 615 7.13 16.37 -4.50
CA LEU A 615 6.51 15.07 -4.79
C LEU A 615 6.50 14.76 -6.29
N VAL A 616 6.06 15.72 -7.13
CA VAL A 616 6.03 15.54 -8.59
C VAL A 616 7.44 15.33 -9.16
N ILE A 617 8.41 16.11 -8.69
CA ILE A 617 9.83 15.93 -9.06
C ILE A 617 10.34 14.57 -8.63
N GLY A 618 10.00 14.14 -7.41
CA GLY A 618 10.36 12.82 -6.89
C GLY A 618 9.82 11.70 -7.78
N PHE A 619 8.57 11.77 -8.24
CA PHE A 619 8.01 10.80 -9.20
C PHE A 619 8.77 10.77 -10.53
N MET A 620 9.07 11.93 -11.10
CA MET A 620 9.79 12.03 -12.38
C MET A 620 11.20 11.42 -12.31
N VAL A 621 11.80 11.35 -11.11
CA VAL A 621 13.12 10.75 -10.90
C VAL A 621 13.02 9.29 -10.46
N ALA A 622 12.22 8.99 -9.44
CA ALA A 622 12.18 7.67 -8.82
C ALA A 622 11.65 6.59 -9.76
N VAL A 623 10.62 6.89 -10.55
CA VAL A 623 10.01 5.90 -11.45
C VAL A 623 11.00 5.43 -12.53
N PRO A 624 11.67 6.32 -13.29
CA PRO A 624 12.64 5.86 -14.28
C PRO A 624 13.84 5.14 -13.67
N VAL A 625 14.35 5.64 -12.53
CA VAL A 625 15.51 5.04 -11.86
C VAL A 625 15.21 3.62 -11.38
N ILE A 626 14.05 3.40 -10.74
CA ILE A 626 13.71 2.07 -10.21
C ILE A 626 13.45 1.07 -11.34
N ILE A 627 12.72 1.48 -12.38
CA ILE A 627 12.49 0.62 -13.56
C ILE A 627 13.83 0.27 -14.23
N HIS A 628 14.72 1.25 -14.40
CA HIS A 628 16.05 1.02 -14.96
C HIS A 628 16.86 0.02 -14.11
N LEU A 629 16.93 0.21 -12.79
CA LEU A 629 17.63 -0.71 -11.89
C LEU A 629 17.07 -2.14 -11.93
N GLN A 630 15.75 -2.29 -12.07
CA GLN A 630 15.10 -3.59 -12.19
C GLN A 630 15.36 -4.26 -13.54
N TYR A 631 15.39 -3.52 -14.64
CA TYR A 631 15.82 -4.07 -15.93
C TYR A 631 17.33 -4.36 -15.96
N GLU A 632 18.15 -3.60 -15.25
CA GLU A 632 19.60 -3.86 -15.20
C GLU A 632 19.87 -5.18 -14.48
N ARG A 633 19.25 -5.40 -13.32
CA ARG A 633 19.61 -6.49 -12.40
C ARG A 633 18.65 -7.67 -12.36
N GLY A 634 17.47 -7.51 -12.96
CA GLY A 634 16.36 -8.45 -12.84
C GLY A 634 15.53 -8.18 -11.58
N ALA A 635 14.24 -7.90 -11.77
CA ALA A 635 13.32 -7.53 -10.70
C ALA A 635 13.13 -8.62 -9.65
N ILE A 636 13.25 -9.90 -10.00
CA ILE A 636 13.17 -11.00 -9.01
C ILE A 636 14.41 -11.01 -8.10
N LEU A 637 15.58 -10.70 -8.65
CA LEU A 637 16.85 -10.65 -7.89
C LEU A 637 16.99 -9.35 -7.08
N SER A 638 16.50 -8.24 -7.64
CA SER A 638 16.58 -6.90 -7.06
C SER A 638 15.35 -6.54 -6.23
N SER A 639 14.52 -7.50 -5.82
CA SER A 639 13.36 -7.26 -4.97
C SER A 639 13.25 -8.36 -3.90
N ASP A 640 12.34 -8.20 -2.94
CA ASP A 640 12.05 -9.21 -1.93
C ASP A 640 10.82 -10.06 -2.29
N GLY A 641 10.63 -11.20 -1.61
CA GLY A 641 9.47 -12.09 -1.88
C GLY A 641 8.11 -11.42 -1.63
N TRP A 642 8.08 -10.34 -0.84
CA TRP A 642 6.86 -9.57 -0.60
C TRP A 642 6.46 -8.76 -1.84
N SER A 643 7.43 -8.07 -2.44
CA SER A 643 7.23 -7.21 -3.61
C SER A 643 7.21 -7.96 -4.94
N ALA A 644 7.98 -9.05 -5.07
CA ALA A 644 8.09 -9.81 -6.31
C ALA A 644 7.07 -10.96 -6.43
N ASP A 645 6.59 -11.54 -5.34
CA ASP A 645 5.66 -12.69 -5.40
C ASP A 645 4.31 -12.38 -4.72
N ALA A 646 4.31 -11.97 -3.45
CA ALA A 646 3.06 -11.85 -2.70
C ALA A 646 2.10 -10.75 -3.23
N ILE A 647 2.57 -9.51 -3.33
CA ILE A 647 1.74 -8.35 -3.74
C ILE A 647 1.19 -8.51 -5.17
N PRO A 648 1.99 -8.88 -6.19
CA PRO A 648 1.49 -9.07 -7.55
C PRO A 648 0.39 -10.13 -7.66
N ARG A 649 0.31 -11.08 -6.72
CA ARG A 649 -0.64 -12.19 -6.74
C ARG A 649 -1.94 -11.93 -6.02
N PHE A 650 -1.93 -11.22 -4.89
CA PHE A 650 -3.12 -11.11 -4.02
C PHE A 650 -4.41 -10.71 -4.75
N PRO A 651 -4.45 -9.67 -5.61
CA PRO A 651 -5.70 -9.28 -6.29
C PRO A 651 -6.28 -10.37 -7.18
N TYR A 652 -5.41 -11.14 -7.84
CA TYR A 652 -5.79 -12.17 -8.81
C TYR A 652 -6.16 -13.48 -8.12
N ASP A 653 -5.37 -13.91 -7.12
CA ASP A 653 -5.65 -15.13 -6.35
C ASP A 653 -7.01 -15.03 -5.63
N VAL A 654 -7.28 -13.87 -5.03
CA VAL A 654 -8.57 -13.58 -4.40
C VAL A 654 -9.70 -13.56 -5.45
N ASN A 655 -9.46 -12.98 -6.62
CA ASN A 655 -10.46 -12.95 -7.69
C ASN A 655 -10.76 -14.35 -8.26
N VAL A 656 -9.77 -15.22 -8.38
CA VAL A 656 -9.96 -16.62 -8.80
C VAL A 656 -10.80 -17.37 -7.76
N GLN A 657 -10.44 -17.28 -6.48
CA GLN A 657 -11.19 -17.92 -5.40
C GLN A 657 -12.65 -17.45 -5.37
N MET A 658 -12.86 -16.14 -5.53
CA MET A 658 -14.19 -15.54 -5.63
C MET A 658 -14.98 -16.08 -6.82
N THR A 659 -14.40 -16.02 -8.01
CA THR A 659 -15.08 -16.37 -9.27
C THR A 659 -15.52 -17.83 -9.22
N ARG A 660 -14.62 -18.73 -8.81
CA ARG A 660 -14.92 -20.16 -8.64
C ARG A 660 -16.02 -20.42 -7.62
N ARG A 661 -16.07 -19.65 -6.53
CA ARG A 661 -17.15 -19.77 -5.53
C ARG A 661 -18.50 -19.37 -6.12
N LEU A 662 -18.56 -18.27 -6.88
CA LEU A 662 -19.79 -17.83 -7.54
C LEU A 662 -20.25 -18.81 -8.63
N GLU A 663 -19.31 -19.41 -9.35
CA GLU A 663 -19.56 -20.47 -10.35
C GLU A 663 -20.16 -21.71 -9.69
N ALA A 664 -19.54 -22.20 -8.62
CA ALA A 664 -20.06 -23.35 -7.86
C ALA A 664 -21.47 -23.10 -7.30
N GLN A 665 -21.84 -21.83 -7.10
CA GLN A 665 -23.17 -21.40 -6.65
C GLN A 665 -24.14 -21.12 -7.80
N GLY A 666 -23.72 -21.21 -9.07
CA GLY A 666 -24.55 -20.90 -10.25
C GLY A 666 -24.96 -19.43 -10.34
N SER A 667 -24.21 -18.52 -9.71
CA SER A 667 -24.57 -17.09 -9.58
C SER A 667 -23.59 -16.13 -10.27
N LEU A 668 -22.60 -16.66 -10.98
CA LEU A 668 -21.58 -15.83 -11.65
C LEU A 668 -22.19 -14.88 -12.69
N ASP A 669 -23.09 -15.37 -13.54
CA ASP A 669 -23.67 -14.55 -14.62
C ASP A 669 -24.53 -13.41 -14.06
N GLN A 670 -25.28 -13.69 -12.99
CA GLN A 670 -26.01 -12.66 -12.24
C GLN A 670 -25.05 -11.60 -11.69
N ALA A 671 -23.94 -12.03 -11.08
CA ALA A 671 -22.94 -11.13 -10.50
C ALA A 671 -22.24 -10.24 -11.55
N LEU A 672 -22.06 -10.77 -12.77
CA LEU A 672 -21.51 -10.03 -13.91
C LEU A 672 -22.52 -9.06 -14.52
N ALA A 673 -23.82 -9.38 -14.46
CA ALA A 673 -24.90 -8.54 -14.97
C ALA A 673 -25.29 -7.38 -14.03
N SER A 674 -25.13 -7.54 -12.70
CA SER A 674 -25.44 -6.48 -11.73
C SER A 674 -24.64 -5.21 -12.03
N SER A 675 -25.30 -4.05 -11.99
CA SER A 675 -24.67 -2.74 -12.23
C SER A 675 -25.36 -1.60 -11.47
N GLY A 676 -24.58 -0.56 -11.16
CA GLY A 676 -25.09 0.67 -10.56
C GLY A 676 -25.85 0.46 -9.26
N TRP A 677 -27.07 0.98 -9.17
CA TRP A 677 -27.90 0.89 -7.96
C TRP A 677 -28.51 -0.50 -7.73
N GLY A 678 -28.67 -1.31 -8.78
CA GLY A 678 -29.19 -2.68 -8.65
C GLY A 678 -28.31 -3.58 -7.77
N ARG A 679 -27.02 -3.24 -7.60
CA ARG A 679 -26.14 -3.94 -6.66
C ARG A 679 -26.64 -3.88 -5.21
N PHE A 680 -27.28 -2.79 -4.80
CA PHE A 680 -27.72 -2.62 -3.41
C PHE A 680 -28.98 -3.43 -3.09
N THR A 681 -29.73 -3.88 -4.09
CA THR A 681 -30.88 -4.78 -3.86
C THR A 681 -30.43 -6.21 -3.63
N ASP A 682 -29.32 -6.64 -4.24
CA ASP A 682 -28.81 -8.02 -4.16
C ASP A 682 -27.81 -8.23 -3.02
N MET A 683 -27.70 -7.24 -2.13
CA MET A 683 -26.70 -7.15 -1.07
C MET A 683 -26.77 -8.34 -0.11
N ASP A 684 -25.64 -9.02 0.09
CA ASP A 684 -25.50 -10.18 0.97
C ASP A 684 -24.32 -9.95 1.93
N VAL A 685 -24.65 -9.55 3.16
CA VAL A 685 -23.66 -9.11 4.15
C VAL A 685 -23.00 -10.31 4.82
N ASP A 686 -21.66 -10.32 4.86
CA ASP A 686 -20.89 -11.29 5.65
C ASP A 686 -21.14 -11.07 7.15
N GLU A 687 -21.96 -11.93 7.75
CA GLU A 687 -22.37 -11.83 9.16
C GLU A 687 -21.18 -11.87 10.14
N PRO A 688 -20.22 -12.83 10.06
CA PRO A 688 -19.00 -12.80 10.88
C PRO A 688 -18.23 -11.49 10.77
N PHE A 689 -18.11 -10.94 9.55
CA PHE A 689 -17.46 -9.66 9.35
C PHE A 689 -18.22 -8.54 10.08
N LEU A 690 -19.54 -8.44 9.91
CA LEU A 690 -20.36 -7.40 10.55
C LEU A 690 -20.29 -7.45 12.07
N ILE A 691 -20.34 -8.65 12.67
CA ILE A 691 -20.25 -8.84 14.13
C ILE A 691 -18.89 -8.36 14.64
N GLY A 692 -17.79 -8.78 14.01
CA GLY A 692 -16.45 -8.35 14.41
C GLY A 692 -16.27 -6.84 14.27
N PHE A 693 -16.77 -6.25 13.18
CA PHE A 693 -16.80 -4.81 12.97
C PHE A 693 -17.57 -4.09 14.08
N ALA A 694 -18.82 -4.48 14.34
CA ALA A 694 -19.69 -3.83 15.31
C ALA A 694 -19.14 -3.94 16.75
N CYS A 695 -18.56 -5.09 17.09
CA CYS A 695 -17.93 -5.33 18.39
C CYS A 695 -16.77 -4.36 18.63
N MET A 696 -15.80 -4.30 17.72
CA MET A 696 -14.64 -3.41 17.87
C MET A 696 -15.00 -1.93 17.74
N PHE A 697 -15.93 -1.59 16.84
CA PHE A 697 -16.47 -0.24 16.73
C PHE A 697 -17.08 0.22 18.06
N GLY A 698 -17.94 -0.62 18.66
CA GLY A 698 -18.56 -0.35 19.95
C GLY A 698 -17.54 -0.24 21.09
N MET A 699 -16.53 -1.11 21.12
CA MET A 699 -15.45 -1.06 22.13
C MET A 699 -14.65 0.24 22.06
N VAL A 700 -14.30 0.71 20.86
CA VAL A 700 -13.58 1.99 20.69
C VAL A 700 -14.43 3.16 21.18
N LEU A 701 -15.72 3.21 20.83
CA LEU A 701 -16.62 4.26 21.30
C LEU A 701 -16.77 4.22 22.82
N LEU A 702 -17.01 3.03 23.38
CA LEU A 702 -17.15 2.82 24.82
C LEU A 702 -15.91 3.32 25.57
N PHE A 703 -14.72 2.88 25.17
CA PHE A 703 -13.48 3.28 25.84
C PHE A 703 -13.18 4.77 25.66
N SER A 704 -13.57 5.37 24.54
CA SER A 704 -13.46 6.80 24.32
C SER A 704 -14.37 7.58 25.28
N VAL A 705 -15.63 7.16 25.43
CA VAL A 705 -16.59 7.76 26.37
C VAL A 705 -16.15 7.57 27.83
N LEU A 706 -15.71 6.37 28.20
CA LEU A 706 -15.21 6.09 29.54
C LEU A 706 -14.00 6.97 29.87
N ARG A 707 -13.11 7.21 28.91
CA ARG A 707 -11.98 8.12 29.10
C ARG A 707 -12.40 9.58 29.26
N TYR A 708 -13.43 10.03 28.53
CA TYR A 708 -14.00 11.37 28.73
C TYR A 708 -14.69 11.51 30.09
N ARG A 709 -15.29 10.43 30.62
CA ARG A 709 -16.04 10.46 31.87
C ARG A 709 -15.17 10.26 33.11
N PHE A 710 -14.14 9.41 33.02
CA PHE A 710 -13.30 8.98 34.12
C PHE A 710 -11.82 9.36 33.89
N ALA A 711 -11.34 10.37 34.62
CA ALA A 711 -9.97 10.88 34.47
C ALA A 711 -8.86 9.86 34.82
N LYS A 712 -9.17 8.81 35.59
CA LYS A 712 -8.22 7.74 35.99
C LYS A 712 -8.37 6.47 35.14
N TRP A 713 -9.10 6.51 34.04
CA TRP A 713 -9.26 5.35 33.17
C TRP A 713 -7.89 4.93 32.58
N PRO A 714 -7.44 3.68 32.79
CA PRO A 714 -6.04 3.31 32.52
C PRO A 714 -5.77 2.89 31.08
N ILE A 715 -6.79 2.55 30.29
CA ILE A 715 -6.63 1.97 28.94
C ILE A 715 -7.01 2.99 27.88
N HIS A 716 -6.10 3.22 26.95
CA HIS A 716 -6.33 4.12 25.85
C HIS A 716 -7.09 3.43 24.70
N PRO A 717 -8.08 4.09 24.06
CA PRO A 717 -8.78 3.52 22.89
C PRO A 717 -7.87 3.08 21.72
N LEU A 718 -6.63 3.57 21.65
CA LEU A 718 -5.67 3.22 20.59
C LEU A 718 -5.21 1.75 20.68
N ILE A 719 -5.44 1.08 21.83
CA ILE A 719 -5.18 -0.36 21.99
C ILE A 719 -5.86 -1.18 20.89
N PHE A 720 -7.08 -0.79 20.50
CA PHE A 720 -7.89 -1.49 19.50
C PHE A 720 -7.44 -1.23 18.06
N LEU A 721 -6.59 -0.23 17.82
CA LEU A 721 -6.09 0.07 16.47
C LEU A 721 -4.82 -0.71 16.12
N LEU A 722 -4.08 -1.17 17.13
CA LEU A 722 -2.78 -1.81 16.96
C LEU A 722 -2.80 -3.30 17.24
N LEU A 723 -3.82 -3.78 17.98
CA LEU A 723 -4.13 -5.20 18.29
C LEU A 723 -2.92 -6.12 18.10
N GLY A 724 -3.05 -7.18 17.30
CA GLY A 724 -1.96 -8.12 16.99
C GLY A 724 -1.34 -7.94 15.62
N THR A 725 -1.15 -6.69 15.17
CA THR A 725 -0.40 -6.43 13.92
C THR A 725 1.03 -6.95 14.05
N TRP A 726 1.70 -7.29 12.94
CA TRP A 726 3.10 -7.71 13.02
C TRP A 726 3.98 -6.61 13.66
N GLN A 727 3.74 -5.35 13.28
CA GLN A 727 4.45 -4.19 13.79
C GLN A 727 4.23 -3.97 15.29
N SER A 728 3.00 -4.15 15.79
CA SER A 728 2.72 -4.03 17.22
C SER A 728 3.40 -5.14 18.01
N LYS A 729 3.40 -6.39 17.52
CA LYS A 729 4.10 -7.53 18.15
C LYS A 729 5.60 -7.24 18.32
N GLN A 730 6.24 -6.63 17.32
CA GLN A 730 7.67 -6.31 17.36
C GLN A 730 8.01 -5.19 18.37
N LEU A 731 7.18 -4.15 18.46
CA LEU A 731 7.47 -2.99 19.30
C LEU A 731 6.93 -3.11 20.74
N ALA A 732 5.99 -4.02 20.99
CA ALA A 732 5.28 -4.13 22.27
C ALA A 732 6.20 -4.23 23.48
N PHE A 733 7.19 -5.12 23.44
CA PHE A 733 8.13 -5.30 24.55
C PHE A 733 8.92 -4.02 24.83
N SER A 734 9.34 -3.30 23.79
CA SER A 734 10.09 -2.04 23.92
C SER A 734 9.22 -0.91 24.50
N PHE A 735 7.94 -0.83 24.12
CA PHE A 735 6.99 0.11 24.73
C PHE A 735 6.69 -0.24 26.19
N LEU A 736 6.60 -1.52 26.56
CA LEU A 736 6.45 -1.95 27.95
C LEU A 736 7.69 -1.57 28.77
N LEU A 737 8.89 -1.82 28.24
CA LEU A 737 10.15 -1.44 28.91
C LEU A 737 10.22 0.07 29.15
N GLY A 738 9.90 0.87 28.13
CA GLY A 738 9.84 2.33 28.26
C GLY A 738 8.76 2.81 29.25
N TYR A 739 7.60 2.14 29.28
CA TYR A 739 6.55 2.37 30.28
C TYR A 739 7.07 2.13 31.71
N PHE A 740 7.76 1.02 31.95
CA PHE A 740 8.32 0.71 33.28
C PHE A 740 9.38 1.73 33.70
N ILE A 741 10.30 2.08 32.79
CA ILE A 741 11.33 3.09 33.03
C ILE A 741 10.68 4.44 33.37
N LYS A 742 9.74 4.90 32.55
CA LYS A 742 9.04 6.17 32.78
C LYS A 742 8.33 6.15 34.12
N SER A 743 7.55 5.11 34.39
CA SER A 743 6.76 4.97 35.61
C SER A 743 7.65 5.00 36.84
N ALA A 744 8.77 4.27 36.83
CA ALA A 744 9.75 4.28 37.92
C ALA A 744 10.35 5.69 38.13
N VAL A 745 10.78 6.35 37.06
CA VAL A 745 11.34 7.71 37.13
C VAL A 745 10.33 8.71 37.68
N THR A 746 9.09 8.69 37.18
CA THR A 746 8.06 9.63 37.62
C THR A 746 7.56 9.35 39.03
N ARG A 747 7.49 8.08 39.44
CA ARG A 747 7.00 7.67 40.76
C ARG A 747 8.04 7.91 41.87
N HIS A 748 9.31 7.63 41.60
CA HIS A 748 10.37 7.73 42.62
C HIS A 748 11.19 9.03 42.54
N GLY A 749 11.37 9.60 41.35
CA GLY A 749 12.18 10.82 41.16
C GLY A 749 11.39 12.08 40.78
N GLY A 750 10.08 11.96 40.57
CA GLY A 750 9.20 13.06 40.22
C GLY A 750 9.55 13.79 38.91
N ALA A 751 8.97 14.97 38.72
CA ALA A 751 9.18 15.79 37.51
C ALA A 751 10.62 16.32 37.35
N GLY A 752 11.38 16.40 38.45
CA GLY A 752 12.79 16.84 38.43
C GLY A 752 13.68 15.81 37.73
N LEU A 753 13.62 14.54 38.17
CA LEU A 753 14.37 13.46 37.55
C LEU A 753 13.92 13.24 36.09
N TYR A 754 12.62 13.38 35.83
CA TYR A 754 12.09 13.29 34.46
C TYR A 754 12.78 14.26 33.49
N ARG A 755 12.88 15.54 33.89
CA ARG A 755 13.54 16.58 33.07
C ARG A 755 15.03 16.33 32.92
N LYS A 756 15.70 15.81 33.96
CA LYS A 756 17.14 15.50 33.93
C LYS A 756 17.47 14.35 32.98
N LEU A 757 16.64 13.30 32.93
CA LEU A 757 16.84 12.13 32.07
C LEU A 757 16.33 12.33 30.63
N LYS A 758 15.62 13.42 30.35
CA LYS A 758 15.13 13.75 29.01
C LYS A 758 16.22 13.68 27.92
N PRO A 759 17.42 14.29 28.10
CA PRO A 759 18.48 14.21 27.09
C PRO A 759 18.99 12.79 26.87
N LEU A 760 19.02 11.94 27.90
CA LEU A 760 19.44 10.53 27.80
C LEU A 760 18.54 9.77 26.82
N MET A 761 17.22 9.93 26.97
CA MET A 761 16.23 9.23 26.13
C MET A 761 16.28 9.72 24.67
N ILE A 762 16.52 11.01 24.44
CA ILE A 762 16.78 11.55 23.10
C ILE A 762 18.09 10.97 22.54
N GLY A 763 19.10 10.80 23.40
CA GLY A 763 20.37 10.18 23.07
C GLY A 763 20.23 8.74 22.60
N LEU A 764 19.36 7.93 23.25
CA LEU A 764 19.06 6.56 22.84
C LEU A 764 18.51 6.50 21.39
N ILE A 765 17.51 7.35 21.09
CA ILE A 765 16.92 7.45 19.75
C ILE A 765 18.01 7.87 18.74
N ALA A 766 18.78 8.92 19.05
CA ALA A 766 19.84 9.40 18.18
C ALA A 766 20.94 8.36 17.92
N GLY A 767 21.31 7.58 18.93
CA GLY A 767 22.29 6.49 18.81
C GLY A 767 21.82 5.39 17.86
N GLU A 768 20.55 4.99 17.95
CA GLU A 768 19.98 3.98 17.05
C GLU A 768 19.82 4.52 15.62
N MET A 769 19.45 5.80 15.43
CA MET A 769 19.42 6.43 14.10
C MET A 769 20.82 6.49 13.47
N LEU A 770 21.85 6.85 14.25
CA LEU A 770 23.23 6.89 13.77
C LEU A 770 23.74 5.48 13.42
N ALA A 771 23.44 4.50 14.27
CA ALA A 771 23.75 3.11 14.02
C ALA A 771 23.06 2.54 12.77
N ALA A 772 21.92 3.10 12.37
CA ALA A 772 21.22 2.70 11.15
C ALA A 772 21.84 3.32 9.89
N VAL A 773 22.28 4.59 9.94
CA VAL A 773 22.81 5.31 8.77
C VAL A 773 24.31 5.07 8.53
N LEU A 774 25.11 4.86 9.58
CA LEU A 774 26.56 4.66 9.44
C LEU A 774 26.92 3.39 8.65
N PRO A 775 26.34 2.21 8.93
CA PRO A 775 26.55 1.01 8.12
C PRO A 775 26.12 1.18 6.66
N VAL A 776 25.09 2.00 6.38
CA VAL A 776 24.69 2.32 5.01
C VAL A 776 25.78 3.12 4.29
N ILE A 777 26.37 4.11 4.96
CA ILE A 777 27.48 4.90 4.39
C ILE A 777 28.72 4.01 4.19
N ILE A 778 29.08 3.18 5.18
CA ILE A 778 30.21 2.25 5.10
C ILE A 778 29.99 1.25 3.95
N GLY A 779 28.78 0.69 3.85
CA GLY A 779 28.38 -0.24 2.80
C GLY A 779 28.43 0.39 1.41
N ALA A 780 28.00 1.65 1.27
CA ALA A 780 28.11 2.39 0.01
C ALA A 780 29.57 2.63 -0.39
N LEU A 781 30.44 3.01 0.55
CA LEU A 781 31.88 3.16 0.30
C LEU A 781 32.54 1.83 -0.08
N TYR A 782 32.18 0.75 0.61
CA TYR A 782 32.63 -0.60 0.28
C TYR A 782 32.23 -0.99 -1.14
N TYR A 783 30.95 -0.78 -1.50
CA TYR A 783 30.44 -1.06 -2.84
C TYR A 783 31.18 -0.26 -3.92
N LEU A 784 31.46 1.03 -3.68
CA LEU A 784 32.20 1.86 -4.63
C LEU A 784 33.64 1.41 -4.86
N ILE A 785 34.28 0.78 -3.86
CA ILE A 785 35.66 0.31 -3.94
C ILE A 785 35.74 -1.11 -4.52
N GLN A 786 34.85 -2.01 -4.09
CA GLN A 786 34.92 -3.45 -4.38
C GLN A 786 33.96 -3.91 -5.49
N GLY A 787 32.97 -3.11 -5.86
CA GLY A 787 31.95 -3.46 -6.87
C GLY A 787 30.85 -4.43 -6.38
N ASN A 788 31.05 -5.07 -5.22
CA ASN A 788 30.13 -6.07 -4.65
C ASN A 788 29.32 -5.50 -3.47
N PRO A 789 28.07 -5.96 -3.27
CA PRO A 789 27.24 -5.53 -2.14
C PRO A 789 27.88 -5.91 -0.80
N PRO A 790 27.77 -5.04 0.23
CA PRO A 790 28.30 -5.33 1.56
C PRO A 790 27.48 -6.41 2.27
N GLU A 791 28.01 -6.93 3.37
CA GLU A 791 27.24 -7.79 4.28
C GLU A 791 26.01 -7.06 4.84
N SER A 792 24.87 -7.75 4.86
CA SER A 792 23.59 -7.14 5.23
C SER A 792 23.51 -6.88 6.74
N PHE A 793 23.11 -5.66 7.12
CA PHE A 793 22.92 -5.28 8.51
C PHE A 793 21.72 -4.34 8.68
N ARG A 794 20.78 -4.75 9.53
CA ARG A 794 19.51 -4.05 9.76
C ARG A 794 19.34 -3.72 11.24
N VAL A 795 19.15 -2.44 11.54
CA VAL A 795 18.94 -1.95 12.92
C VAL A 795 17.45 -1.92 13.27
N MET A 796 16.61 -1.46 12.34
CA MET A 796 15.16 -1.36 12.51
C MET A 796 14.42 -2.58 11.97
N PRO A 797 13.21 -2.87 12.46
CA PRO A 797 12.39 -3.93 11.89
C PRO A 797 11.99 -3.57 10.45
N THR A 798 12.15 -4.51 9.52
CA THR A 798 11.88 -4.34 8.07
C THR A 798 10.77 -5.25 7.60
#